data_AF-A0A7S4AK05-F1
#
_entry.id   AF-A0A7S4AK05-F1
#
_cell.length_a   1.000
_cell.length_b   1.000
_cell.length_c   1.000
_cell.angle_alpha   90.00
_cell.angle_beta   90.00
_cell.angle_gamma   90.00
#
_symmetry.space_group_name_H-M   'P 1'
#
loop_
_entity.id
_entity.type
_entity.pdbx_description
1 polymer ?
#
loop_
_entity_poly.entity_id
_entity_poly.type
_entity_poly.pdbx_seq_one_letter_code
_entity_poly.pdbx_strand_id
1 'polypeptide(L)'
;MLWDEGPQDIIDCAGYGPYRQSERTNIYVQAAEKLLTEGKVYRCFCTNEELEEMRAQQEAAGIPPRYDGRWRDAPQEEINKMMDAGTPYTMRFKVPEGSRVVIDDAVRGTVAWDAEATVGDFILLRSNGVPVYNFCVAVDDALMGISTVVRAEEHLTNTVRQGLVLDSLGAPRPQYAHCSLILGEDKQKLSKRHGATSCNQFRLDGFLPDAMINYLALLGWNDGTDNEIFTRDELIEAFELSRVVKSPSVFDMEKLRWVNQQHMKMIPLESIVDLVKDQFEFEDLLKEGATKSDLGLVDVAFATTSLARERMQTTKDAILNAKTVLGYGLPSTFDQLKGDASDESAEAKSMIEQGNFFNLAQRILSEYDAGEFPLPNAETAMESFQEGKCDFTQTYQAHMKKMAKENGVKGKNLFHPVRLALTGEMSGQDVTKQLALLALATSEDSLVDAKKAGIVPFAERMEKLRAFCESIPEEFRQPKAKEKKQKGGDKGAAASGSQSAAAPGASEAATKDPKDEYEGPPITALDIRVGKITKVEKHPDADKLYIEEIDVGEDEPRTVASGLQPYLKEEDLDGRMVLVLCNLKARKMVGIPSHGMVLCASNADHTQVRLVSPPIDAKIGERVTVPDFEFEGEEAAPFAENKIGKKKVFEKIAPHLLTSKYGVPEFLGRPLMTSSGICTSPIPDGTVS
;
A
#
# COMPACT_ATOMS: atom_id res chain seq x y z
N MET A 1 10.68 14.93 -12.11
CA MET A 1 10.82 16.37 -11.83
C MET A 1 11.81 16.93 -12.84
N LEU A 2 11.47 18.01 -13.52
CA LEU A 2 12.40 18.78 -14.34
C LEU A 2 12.91 19.94 -13.48
N TRP A 3 14.11 20.43 -13.77
CA TRP A 3 14.68 21.59 -13.11
C TRP A 3 14.50 22.82 -14.00
N ASP A 4 14.30 23.99 -13.39
CA ASP A 4 14.32 25.27 -14.11
C ASP A 4 15.73 25.69 -14.52
N GLU A 5 16.76 25.15 -13.83
CA GLU A 5 18.19 25.37 -14.05
C GLU A 5 18.99 24.09 -13.72
N GLY A 6 20.02 23.74 -14.49
CA GLY A 6 20.83 22.55 -14.22
C GLY A 6 21.86 22.18 -15.29
N PRO A 7 22.62 21.09 -15.11
CA PRO A 7 23.65 20.68 -16.06
C PRO A 7 23.07 19.93 -17.27
N GLN A 8 23.42 20.37 -18.50
CA GLN A 8 23.03 19.79 -19.81
C GLN A 8 21.51 19.71 -20.07
N ASP A 9 21.06 20.11 -21.27
CA ASP A 9 19.67 19.98 -21.78
C ASP A 9 18.54 20.55 -20.89
N ILE A 10 18.88 21.40 -19.92
CA ILE A 10 17.96 22.16 -19.07
C ILE A 10 18.04 23.63 -19.47
N ILE A 11 16.90 24.34 -19.39
CA ILE A 11 16.83 25.77 -19.70
C ILE A 11 17.72 26.52 -18.70
N ASP A 12 18.65 27.34 -19.15
CA ASP A 12 19.43 28.22 -18.26
C ASP A 12 18.73 29.58 -18.21
N CYS A 13 17.63 29.65 -17.45
CA CYS A 13 16.77 30.83 -17.41
C CYS A 13 17.48 32.07 -16.83
N ALA A 14 18.42 31.87 -15.89
CA ALA A 14 19.05 32.94 -15.11
C ALA A 14 20.56 33.15 -15.40
N GLY A 15 21.23 32.22 -16.07
CA GLY A 15 22.62 32.37 -16.51
C GLY A 15 23.67 32.14 -15.42
N TYR A 16 23.37 31.37 -14.36
CA TYR A 16 24.31 31.12 -13.25
C TYR A 16 25.32 30.00 -13.52
N GLY A 17 25.16 29.29 -14.63
CA GLY A 17 26.02 28.19 -15.04
C GLY A 17 27.52 28.56 -15.09
N PRO A 18 28.43 27.58 -15.02
CA PRO A 18 28.18 26.12 -15.05
C PRO A 18 27.59 25.59 -13.73
N TYR A 19 26.77 24.54 -13.80
CA TYR A 19 26.08 23.93 -12.64
C TYR A 19 26.81 22.71 -12.06
N ARG A 20 28.01 22.36 -12.56
CA ARG A 20 28.85 21.33 -11.97
C ARG A 20 30.01 21.98 -11.21
N GLN A 21 30.15 21.65 -9.94
CA GLN A 21 31.20 22.27 -9.10
C GLN A 21 32.61 22.03 -9.64
N SER A 22 32.87 20.91 -10.29
CA SER A 22 34.15 20.61 -10.95
C SER A 22 34.53 21.64 -12.03
N GLU A 23 33.54 22.28 -12.67
CA GLU A 23 33.72 23.27 -13.74
C GLU A 23 33.89 24.69 -13.20
N ARG A 24 33.70 24.89 -11.88
CA ARG A 24 33.71 26.20 -11.22
C ARG A 24 34.97 26.45 -10.40
N THR A 25 35.98 25.59 -10.50
CA THR A 25 37.21 25.61 -9.67
C THR A 25 37.84 27.00 -9.54
N ASN A 26 37.95 27.74 -10.65
CA ASN A 26 38.54 29.09 -10.67
C ASN A 26 37.78 30.10 -9.80
N ILE A 27 36.45 30.01 -9.75
CA ILE A 27 35.60 30.90 -8.95
C ILE A 27 35.92 30.74 -7.46
N TYR A 28 36.06 29.51 -6.99
CA TYR A 28 36.37 29.24 -5.59
C TYR A 28 37.78 29.69 -5.23
N VAL A 29 38.77 29.48 -6.10
CA VAL A 29 40.14 29.94 -5.87
C VAL A 29 40.17 31.47 -5.71
N GLN A 30 39.51 32.21 -6.60
CA GLN A 30 39.42 33.67 -6.51
C GLN A 30 38.71 34.13 -5.22
N ALA A 31 37.64 33.47 -4.81
CA ALA A 31 36.96 33.76 -3.55
C ALA A 31 37.86 33.51 -2.34
N ALA A 32 38.64 32.42 -2.33
CA ALA A 32 39.56 32.11 -1.25
C ALA A 32 40.72 33.12 -1.17
N GLU A 33 41.27 33.53 -2.32
CA GLU A 33 42.31 34.55 -2.40
C GLU A 33 41.82 35.92 -1.93
N LYS A 34 40.58 36.28 -2.26
CA LYS A 34 39.94 37.48 -1.73
C LYS A 34 39.85 37.44 -0.21
N LEU A 35 39.31 36.35 0.35
CA LEU A 35 39.19 36.17 1.80
C LEU A 35 40.54 36.14 2.53
N LEU A 36 41.57 35.63 1.86
CA LEU A 36 42.95 35.63 2.35
C LEU A 36 43.52 37.05 2.40
N THR A 37 43.27 37.85 1.37
CA THR A 37 43.68 39.27 1.32
C THR A 37 42.97 40.10 2.40
N GLU A 38 41.72 39.73 2.72
CA GLU A 38 40.94 40.34 3.80
C GLU A 38 41.30 39.82 5.21
N GLY A 39 42.26 38.90 5.33
CA GLY A 39 42.71 38.35 6.61
C GLY A 39 41.72 37.37 7.29
N LYS A 40 40.68 36.94 6.57
CA LYS A 40 39.66 35.99 7.03
C LYS A 40 40.08 34.52 6.81
N VAL A 41 41.12 34.31 6.00
CA VAL A 41 41.71 33.02 5.66
C VAL A 41 43.21 33.13 5.86
N TYR A 42 43.88 32.03 6.20
CA TYR A 42 45.34 31.96 6.31
C TYR A 42 45.89 30.68 5.69
N ARG A 43 47.21 30.67 5.42
CA ARG A 43 47.92 29.51 4.89
C ARG A 43 48.41 28.63 6.02
N CYS A 44 48.18 27.34 5.92
CA CYS A 44 48.62 26.33 6.88
C CYS A 44 49.54 25.33 6.19
N PHE A 45 50.78 25.25 6.67
CA PHE A 45 51.83 24.36 6.13
C PHE A 45 51.96 23.05 6.93
N CYS A 46 50.94 22.70 7.73
CA CYS A 46 50.98 21.46 8.50
C CYS A 46 51.02 20.25 7.59
N THR A 47 51.87 19.28 7.93
CA THR A 47 51.88 17.98 7.26
C THR A 47 50.75 17.09 7.80
N ASN A 48 50.43 16.02 7.07
CA ASN A 48 49.43 15.06 7.55
C ASN A 48 49.90 14.35 8.83
N GLU A 49 51.20 14.08 8.94
CA GLU A 49 51.80 13.48 10.14
C GLU A 49 51.64 14.39 11.36
N GLU A 50 51.89 15.70 11.21
CA GLU A 50 51.67 16.65 12.30
C GLU A 50 50.20 16.71 12.72
N LEU A 51 49.27 16.70 11.76
CA LEU A 51 47.83 16.71 12.06
C LEU A 51 47.36 15.44 12.78
N GLU A 52 47.91 14.28 12.41
CA GLU A 52 47.60 13.01 13.06
C GLU A 52 48.19 12.95 14.47
N GLU A 53 49.41 13.47 14.65
CA GLU A 53 50.01 13.60 15.98
C GLU A 53 49.19 14.53 16.89
N MET A 54 48.77 15.70 16.37
CA MET A 54 47.88 16.62 17.10
C MET A 54 46.58 15.92 17.53
N ARG A 55 45.96 15.16 16.61
CA ARG A 55 44.74 14.41 16.89
C ARG A 55 44.96 13.38 17.98
N ALA A 56 46.02 12.57 17.88
CA ALA A 56 46.34 11.54 18.87
C ALA A 56 46.59 12.15 20.26
N GLN A 57 47.28 13.29 20.33
CA GLN A 57 47.50 14.01 21.59
C GLN A 57 46.19 14.51 22.21
N GLN A 58 45.27 15.05 21.40
CA GLN A 58 43.97 15.54 21.87
C GLN A 58 43.05 14.40 22.31
N GLU A 59 43.00 13.30 21.55
CA GLU A 59 42.22 12.10 21.91
C GLU A 59 42.75 11.47 23.21
N ALA A 60 44.07 11.37 23.37
CA ALA A 60 44.70 10.90 24.61
C ALA A 60 44.39 11.81 25.81
N ALA A 61 44.16 13.11 25.57
CA ALA A 61 43.75 14.07 26.59
C ALA A 61 42.22 14.13 26.81
N GLY A 62 41.42 13.35 26.06
CA GLY A 62 39.96 13.39 26.12
C GLY A 62 39.34 14.68 25.57
N ILE A 63 40.09 15.44 24.77
CA ILE A 63 39.67 16.69 24.16
C ILE A 63 39.19 16.38 22.72
N PRO A 64 38.02 16.90 22.28
CA PRO A 64 37.57 16.73 20.90
C PRO A 64 38.63 17.21 19.89
N PRO A 65 38.97 16.40 18.86
CA PRO A 65 39.98 16.78 17.88
C PRO A 65 39.68 18.09 17.17
N ARG A 66 40.60 19.04 17.25
CA ARG A 66 40.54 20.33 16.58
C ARG A 66 41.93 20.79 16.14
N TYR A 67 41.96 21.56 15.05
CA TYR A 67 43.21 22.22 14.67
C TYR A 67 43.64 23.21 15.75
N ASP A 68 44.93 23.22 16.10
CA ASP A 68 45.49 24.03 17.18
C ASP A 68 45.73 25.49 16.78
N GLY A 69 45.58 25.83 15.49
CA GLY A 69 45.78 27.18 14.98
C GLY A 69 47.26 27.57 14.88
N ARG A 70 48.23 26.65 14.87
CA ARG A 70 49.66 27.02 14.89
C ARG A 70 50.12 27.96 13.76
N TRP A 71 49.44 27.91 12.61
CA TRP A 71 49.72 28.80 11.47
C TRP A 71 48.80 30.02 11.37
N ARG A 72 47.85 30.17 12.30
CA ARG A 72 46.76 31.17 12.26
C ARG A 72 47.25 32.61 12.32
N ASP A 73 48.26 32.84 13.16
CA ASP A 73 48.86 34.16 13.42
C ASP A 73 50.38 34.11 13.19
N ALA A 74 50.85 33.18 12.34
CA ALA A 74 52.26 33.03 12.01
C ALA A 74 52.82 34.33 11.37
N PRO A 75 54.05 34.75 11.73
CA PRO A 75 54.68 35.93 11.13
C PRO A 75 54.83 35.82 9.62
N GLN A 76 54.67 36.92 8.90
CA GLN A 76 54.77 36.95 7.44
C GLN A 76 56.14 36.47 6.92
N GLU A 77 57.22 36.70 7.69
CA GLU A 77 58.56 36.20 7.36
C GLU A 77 58.62 34.66 7.33
N GLU A 78 57.96 34.00 8.28
CA GLU A 78 57.91 32.54 8.36
C GLU A 78 57.05 31.94 7.24
N ILE A 79 55.92 32.59 6.95
CA ILE A 79 55.06 32.24 5.80
C ILE A 79 55.85 32.36 4.50
N ASN A 80 56.56 33.47 4.29
CA ASN A 80 57.36 33.70 3.08
C ASN A 80 58.46 32.63 2.93
N LYS A 81 59.15 32.28 4.02
CA LYS A 81 60.15 31.22 4.02
C LYS A 81 59.58 29.87 3.57
N MET A 82 58.39 29.51 4.03
CA MET A 82 57.73 28.27 3.59
C MET A 82 57.27 28.33 2.14
N MET A 83 56.76 29.49 1.69
CA MET A 83 56.37 29.71 0.30
C MET A 83 57.58 29.63 -0.65
N ASP A 84 58.70 30.27 -0.29
CA ASP A 84 59.94 30.27 -1.08
C ASP A 84 60.56 28.86 -1.17
N ALA A 85 60.36 28.03 -0.15
CA ALA A 85 60.76 26.62 -0.15
C ALA A 85 59.84 25.73 -1.01
N GLY A 86 58.75 26.26 -1.57
CA GLY A 86 57.76 25.50 -2.33
C GLY A 86 56.96 24.52 -1.47
N THR A 87 56.87 24.76 -0.15
CA THR A 87 56.16 23.88 0.76
C THR A 87 54.65 23.90 0.45
N PRO A 88 54.01 22.73 0.22
CA PRO A 88 52.57 22.68 0.00
C PRO A 88 51.80 23.21 1.22
N TYR A 89 50.69 23.91 0.98
CA TYR A 89 49.89 24.51 2.05
C TYR A 89 48.40 24.39 1.78
N THR A 90 47.62 24.29 2.85
CA THR A 90 46.16 24.42 2.78
C THR A 90 45.77 25.87 3.07
N MET A 91 44.62 26.32 2.56
CA MET A 91 43.99 27.56 3.00
C MET A 91 42.92 27.24 4.04
N ARG A 92 43.04 27.79 5.24
CA ARG A 92 42.09 27.59 6.34
C ARG A 92 41.30 28.86 6.63
N PHE A 93 40.02 28.70 6.90
CA PHE A 93 39.15 29.76 7.38
C PHE A 93 39.48 30.07 8.84
N LYS A 94 39.64 31.36 9.15
CA LYS A 94 39.93 31.88 10.49
C LYS A 94 38.60 32.10 11.21
N VAL A 95 38.15 31.13 12.00
CA VAL A 95 36.88 31.24 12.74
C VAL A 95 37.02 32.31 13.83
N PRO A 96 36.27 33.43 13.79
CA PRO A 96 36.45 34.50 14.76
C PRO A 96 36.21 34.02 16.20
N GLU A 97 37.07 34.44 17.13
CA GLU A 97 36.97 34.06 18.53
C GLU A 97 35.64 34.55 19.14
N GLY A 98 34.99 33.69 19.92
CA GLY A 98 33.68 33.99 20.52
C GLY A 98 32.52 34.11 19.53
N SER A 99 32.73 33.79 18.24
CA SER A 99 31.66 33.84 17.24
C SER A 99 30.60 32.77 17.51
N ARG A 100 29.33 33.18 17.38
CA ARG A 100 28.18 32.28 17.44
C ARG A 100 27.44 32.33 16.13
N VAL A 101 27.15 31.15 15.58
CA VAL A 101 26.31 31.04 14.40
C VAL A 101 24.90 30.69 14.87
N VAL A 102 24.01 31.67 14.76
CA VAL A 102 22.57 31.49 14.94
C VAL A 102 21.96 31.14 13.58
N ILE A 103 21.21 30.06 13.52
CA ILE A 103 20.46 29.62 12.34
C ILE A 103 19.00 29.61 12.76
N ASP A 104 18.20 30.43 12.06
CA ASP A 104 16.76 30.37 12.17
C ASP A 104 16.24 29.36 11.17
N ASP A 105 15.99 28.14 11.66
CA ASP A 105 15.59 27.02 10.82
C ASP A 105 14.07 26.88 10.79
N ALA A 106 13.49 26.83 9.59
CA ALA A 106 12.04 26.69 9.41
C ALA A 106 11.49 25.40 10.02
N VAL A 107 12.30 24.33 10.08
CA VAL A 107 11.90 23.04 10.66
C VAL A 107 12.37 22.94 12.10
N ARG A 108 13.65 23.17 12.40
CA ARG A 108 14.24 22.95 13.74
C ARG A 108 13.93 24.07 14.73
N GLY A 109 13.49 25.24 14.25
CA GLY A 109 13.44 26.48 15.01
C GLY A 109 14.84 27.09 15.18
N THR A 110 14.94 28.15 15.96
CA THR A 110 16.21 28.85 16.18
C THR A 110 17.19 27.97 16.97
N VAL A 111 18.36 27.77 16.37
CA VAL A 111 19.46 26.97 16.90
C VAL A 111 20.76 27.78 16.86
N ALA A 112 21.58 27.68 17.89
CA ALA A 112 22.77 28.51 18.04
C ALA A 112 23.97 27.69 18.50
N TRP A 113 25.06 27.75 17.72
CA TRP A 113 26.31 27.05 18.03
C TRP A 113 27.43 28.02 18.33
N ASP A 114 28.29 27.64 19.28
CA ASP A 114 29.63 28.21 19.40
C ASP A 114 30.46 27.74 18.21
N ALA A 115 30.86 28.68 17.35
CA ALA A 115 31.46 28.33 16.08
C ALA A 115 32.84 27.69 16.26
N GLU A 116 33.65 28.25 17.16
CA GLU A 116 35.02 27.78 17.40
C GLU A 116 35.01 26.37 18.02
N ALA A 117 34.17 26.13 19.03
CA ALA A 117 34.04 24.83 19.65
C ALA A 117 33.43 23.77 18.71
N THR A 118 32.55 24.17 17.79
CA THR A 118 31.84 23.23 16.91
C THR A 118 32.63 22.87 15.67
N VAL A 119 33.28 23.85 15.01
CA VAL A 119 33.89 23.62 13.69
C VAL A 119 35.39 23.87 13.62
N GLY A 120 35.93 24.70 14.52
CA GLY A 120 37.33 25.15 14.51
C GLY A 120 37.77 25.75 13.17
N ASP A 121 39.06 26.06 13.03
CA ASP A 121 39.60 26.55 11.76
C ASP A 121 39.63 25.44 10.69
N PHE A 122 38.66 25.49 9.77
CA PHE A 122 38.46 24.46 8.74
C PHE A 122 39.11 24.83 7.40
N ILE A 123 39.44 23.82 6.61
CA ILE A 123 40.06 23.99 5.29
C ILE A 123 39.02 24.53 4.29
N LEU A 124 39.43 25.49 3.45
CA LEU A 124 38.70 25.93 2.25
C LEU A 124 39.30 25.32 0.98
N LEU A 125 40.63 25.41 0.84
CA LEU A 125 41.38 24.81 -0.26
C LEU A 125 42.41 23.82 0.29
N ARG A 126 42.45 22.62 -0.30
CA ARG A 126 43.50 21.63 -0.05
C ARG A 126 44.82 22.08 -0.67
N SER A 127 45.92 21.40 -0.31
CA SER A 127 47.26 21.72 -0.81
C SER A 127 47.47 21.51 -2.30
N ASN A 128 46.59 20.73 -2.94
CA ASN A 128 46.54 20.59 -4.39
C ASN A 128 45.61 21.62 -5.08
N GLY A 129 45.14 22.64 -4.35
CA GLY A 129 44.25 23.68 -4.86
C GLY A 129 42.78 23.26 -4.98
N VAL A 130 42.43 22.03 -4.63
CA VAL A 130 41.04 21.54 -4.73
C VAL A 130 40.20 22.13 -3.59
N PRO A 131 39.09 22.82 -3.89
CA PRO A 131 38.19 23.37 -2.88
C PRO A 131 37.38 22.26 -2.19
N VAL A 132 36.97 22.51 -0.94
CA VAL A 132 36.14 21.55 -0.18
C VAL A 132 34.65 21.88 -0.27
N TYR A 133 33.83 20.85 -0.10
CA TYR A 133 32.36 20.90 -0.19
C TYR A 133 31.72 22.13 0.49
N ASN A 134 32.01 22.38 1.77
CA ASN A 134 31.37 23.49 2.51
C ASN A 134 31.70 24.87 1.95
N PHE A 135 32.90 25.02 1.37
CA PHE A 135 33.30 26.27 0.74
C PHE A 135 32.63 26.44 -0.62
N CYS A 136 32.62 25.39 -1.45
CA CYS A 136 31.93 25.41 -2.74
C CYS A 136 30.45 25.75 -2.58
N VAL A 137 29.74 25.07 -1.66
CA VAL A 137 28.31 25.30 -1.41
C VAL A 137 28.05 26.75 -1.00
N ALA A 138 28.81 27.30 -0.05
CA ALA A 138 28.59 28.67 0.40
C ALA A 138 28.86 29.71 -0.72
N VAL A 139 29.90 29.49 -1.54
CA VAL A 139 30.18 30.36 -2.69
C VAL A 139 29.10 30.24 -3.76
N ASP A 140 28.65 29.02 -4.06
CA ASP A 140 27.59 28.78 -5.04
C ASP A 140 26.26 29.34 -4.57
N ASP A 141 25.85 29.12 -3.31
CA ASP A 141 24.62 29.67 -2.74
C ASP A 141 24.60 31.21 -2.86
N ALA A 142 25.74 31.87 -2.58
CA ALA A 142 25.88 33.31 -2.72
C ALA A 142 25.80 33.80 -4.17
N LEU A 143 26.43 33.07 -5.10
CA LEU A 143 26.50 33.49 -6.52
C LEU A 143 25.26 33.14 -7.32
N MET A 144 24.55 32.07 -6.94
CA MET A 144 23.32 31.60 -7.58
C MET A 144 22.07 32.21 -6.96
N GLY A 145 22.22 33.06 -5.93
CA GLY A 145 21.10 33.76 -5.30
C GLY A 145 20.13 32.82 -4.58
N ILE A 146 20.64 31.74 -3.98
CA ILE A 146 19.81 30.76 -3.27
C ILE A 146 19.11 31.44 -2.09
N SER A 147 17.78 31.39 -2.09
CA SER A 147 16.94 32.02 -1.06
C SER A 147 16.58 31.07 0.07
N THR A 148 16.40 29.79 -0.23
CA THR A 148 15.99 28.75 0.73
C THR A 148 16.77 27.46 0.50
N VAL A 149 17.34 26.89 1.55
CA VAL A 149 18.09 25.63 1.53
C VAL A 149 17.32 24.58 2.34
N VAL A 150 16.72 23.62 1.63
CA VAL A 150 16.03 22.46 2.23
C VAL A 150 16.91 21.22 2.09
N ARG A 151 17.28 20.58 3.22
CA ARG A 151 18.15 19.39 3.22
C ARG A 151 18.02 18.57 4.50
N ALA A 152 18.63 17.39 4.53
CA ALA A 152 18.63 16.53 5.71
C ALA A 152 19.33 17.18 6.92
N GLU A 153 18.82 16.91 8.13
CA GLU A 153 19.33 17.45 9.40
C GLU A 153 20.78 17.10 9.73
N GLU A 154 21.32 16.05 9.11
CA GLU A 154 22.74 15.70 9.22
C GLU A 154 23.67 16.83 8.72
N HIS A 155 23.15 17.76 7.93
CA HIS A 155 23.88 18.92 7.45
C HIS A 155 23.80 20.16 8.35
N LEU A 156 23.16 20.10 9.53
CA LEU A 156 23.11 21.25 10.46
C LEU A 156 24.51 21.78 10.81
N THR A 157 25.47 20.89 11.07
CA THR A 157 26.86 21.29 11.37
C THR A 157 27.61 21.84 10.16
N ASN A 158 27.21 21.46 8.93
CA ASN A 158 27.73 22.05 7.70
C ASN A 158 27.22 23.49 7.54
N THR A 159 25.98 23.77 7.92
CA THR A 159 25.39 25.12 7.92
C THR A 159 26.20 26.10 8.74
N VAL A 160 26.79 25.65 9.87
CA VAL A 160 27.67 26.50 10.69
C VAL A 160 28.87 26.99 9.89
N ARG A 161 29.55 26.10 9.16
CA ARG A 161 30.70 26.46 8.30
C ARG A 161 30.28 27.36 7.14
N GLN A 162 29.18 27.01 6.48
CA GLN A 162 28.67 27.75 5.33
C GLN A 162 28.22 29.16 5.72
N GLY A 163 27.54 29.33 6.86
CA GLY A 163 27.13 30.63 7.38
C GLY A 163 28.31 31.55 7.66
N LEU A 164 29.40 31.04 8.25
CA LEU A 164 30.63 31.83 8.47
C LEU A 164 31.26 32.29 7.16
N VAL A 165 31.26 31.44 6.13
CA VAL A 165 31.78 31.78 4.79
C VAL A 165 30.87 32.83 4.13
N LEU A 166 29.55 32.67 4.18
CA LEU A 166 28.59 33.64 3.63
C LEU A 166 28.74 35.01 4.27
N ASP A 167 28.80 35.09 5.60
CA ASP A 167 29.04 36.34 6.33
C ASP A 167 30.36 36.99 5.90
N SER A 168 31.39 36.17 5.73
CA SER A 168 32.72 36.62 5.31
C SER A 168 32.74 37.12 3.88
N LEU A 169 31.92 36.55 2.99
CA LEU A 169 31.74 37.04 1.63
C LEU A 169 30.85 38.29 1.56
N GLY A 170 30.16 38.65 2.65
CA GLY A 170 29.16 39.71 2.69
C GLY A 170 27.86 39.33 1.98
N ALA A 171 27.61 38.02 1.81
CA ALA A 171 26.42 37.49 1.16
C ALA A 171 25.29 37.29 2.19
N PRO A 172 24.02 37.47 1.79
CA PRO A 172 22.90 37.13 2.65
C PRO A 172 22.87 35.61 2.91
N ARG A 173 22.47 35.23 4.13
CA ARG A 173 22.20 33.82 4.43
C ARG A 173 20.82 33.44 3.91
N PRO A 174 20.66 32.28 3.24
CA PRO A 174 19.34 31.77 2.88
C PRO A 174 18.54 31.38 4.12
N GLN A 175 17.22 31.24 3.96
CA GLN A 175 16.40 30.54 4.93
C GLN A 175 16.77 29.06 4.91
N TYR A 176 16.95 28.45 6.09
CA TYR A 176 17.28 27.02 6.19
C TYR A 176 16.07 26.21 6.64
N ALA A 177 15.97 24.98 6.15
CA ALA A 177 15.00 23.99 6.60
C ALA A 177 15.66 22.60 6.64
N HIS A 178 15.90 22.09 7.85
CA HIS A 178 16.60 20.82 8.06
C HIS A 178 15.63 19.67 8.36
N CYS A 179 15.25 18.93 7.31
CA CYS A 179 14.32 17.81 7.34
C CYS A 179 14.86 16.64 8.18
N SER A 180 13.96 15.96 8.90
CA SER A 180 14.32 14.83 9.76
C SER A 180 14.82 13.63 8.98
N LEU A 181 15.64 12.82 9.64
CA LEU A 181 16.02 11.52 9.10
C LEU A 181 14.78 10.64 8.92
N ILE A 182 14.74 9.94 7.79
CA ILE A 182 13.81 8.84 7.56
C ILE A 182 14.36 7.61 8.28
N LEU A 183 13.50 6.96 9.05
CA LEU A 183 13.82 5.77 9.82
C LEU A 183 13.29 4.51 9.13
N GLY A 184 13.93 3.37 9.38
CA GLY A 184 13.33 2.06 9.11
C GLY A 184 12.31 1.68 10.19
N GLU A 185 11.65 0.53 10.00
CA GLU A 185 10.70 -0.04 10.97
C GLU A 185 11.34 -0.31 12.35
N ASP A 186 12.65 -0.57 12.37
CA ASP A 186 13.47 -0.73 13.59
C ASP A 186 13.79 0.61 14.29
N LYS A 187 13.28 1.72 13.77
CA LYS A 187 13.52 3.10 14.21
C LYS A 187 14.98 3.54 14.12
N GLN A 188 15.81 2.84 13.35
CA GLN A 188 17.17 3.26 13.00
C GLN A 188 17.16 4.02 11.68
N LYS A 189 18.26 4.72 11.36
CA LYS A 189 18.41 5.44 10.08
C LYS A 189 18.18 4.48 8.91
N LEU A 190 17.27 4.85 8.01
CA LEU A 190 16.99 4.05 6.82
C LEU A 190 18.27 3.80 6.03
N SER A 191 18.44 2.56 5.58
CA SER A 191 19.68 2.07 4.97
C SER A 191 19.39 0.87 4.09
N LYS A 192 20.35 0.47 3.25
CA LYS A 192 20.22 -0.68 2.35
C LYS A 192 19.86 -2.00 3.06
N ARG A 193 20.07 -2.11 4.37
CA ARG A 193 19.71 -3.31 5.15
C ARG A 193 18.20 -3.50 5.32
N HIS A 194 17.42 -2.43 5.15
CA HIS A 194 15.96 -2.43 5.31
C HIS A 194 15.22 -2.78 4.01
N GLY A 195 15.93 -3.13 2.93
CA GLY A 195 15.34 -3.48 1.63
C GLY A 195 15.62 -2.45 0.54
N ALA A 196 14.67 -2.32 -0.40
CA ALA A 196 14.77 -1.38 -1.51
C ALA A 196 14.86 0.05 -0.97
N THR A 197 16.02 0.68 -1.17
CA THR A 197 16.26 2.09 -0.81
C THR A 197 16.66 2.94 -2.02
N SER A 198 16.70 2.32 -3.21
CA SER A 198 17.00 2.97 -4.48
C SER A 198 15.72 3.23 -5.25
N CYS A 199 15.54 4.45 -5.76
CA CYS A 199 14.43 4.80 -6.65
C CYS A 199 14.35 3.88 -7.88
N ASN A 200 15.49 3.43 -8.42
CA ASN A 200 15.48 2.52 -9.57
C ASN A 200 14.95 1.12 -9.19
N GLN A 201 15.20 0.67 -7.96
CA GLN A 201 14.64 -0.62 -7.50
C GLN A 201 13.13 -0.54 -7.38
N PHE A 202 12.59 0.54 -6.78
CA PHE A 202 11.14 0.77 -6.72
C PHE A 202 10.50 0.84 -8.11
N ARG A 203 11.17 1.47 -9.09
CA ARG A 203 10.71 1.47 -10.48
C ARG A 203 10.62 0.05 -11.06
N LEU A 204 11.64 -0.77 -10.85
CA LEU A 204 11.67 -2.18 -11.31
C LEU A 204 10.65 -3.06 -10.58
N ASP A 205 10.28 -2.70 -9.35
CA ASP A 205 9.26 -3.38 -8.56
C ASP A 205 7.83 -2.89 -8.86
N GLY A 206 7.68 -1.96 -9.80
CA GLY A 206 6.41 -1.54 -10.38
C GLY A 206 5.68 -0.42 -9.63
N PHE A 207 6.41 0.39 -8.84
CA PHE A 207 5.86 1.58 -8.21
C PHE A 207 5.76 2.75 -9.19
N LEU A 208 4.64 3.47 -9.12
CA LEU A 208 4.38 4.66 -9.91
C LEU A 208 5.21 5.84 -9.40
N PRO A 209 5.72 6.70 -10.30
CA PRO A 209 6.49 7.87 -9.91
C PRO A 209 5.66 8.84 -9.05
N ASP A 210 4.38 9.05 -9.38
CA ASP A 210 3.52 9.96 -8.63
C ASP A 210 3.15 9.44 -7.25
N ALA A 211 2.91 8.14 -7.12
CA ALA A 211 2.71 7.50 -5.82
C ALA A 211 3.96 7.63 -4.92
N MET A 212 5.15 7.44 -5.49
CA MET A 212 6.40 7.61 -4.75
C MET A 212 6.59 9.05 -4.29
N ILE A 213 6.30 10.04 -5.15
CA ILE A 213 6.39 11.46 -4.78
C ILE A 213 5.40 11.79 -3.66
N ASN A 214 4.13 11.38 -3.79
CA ASN A 214 3.12 11.55 -2.76
C ASN A 214 3.56 10.91 -1.44
N TYR A 215 4.00 9.66 -1.47
CA TYR A 215 4.42 8.95 -0.26
C TYR A 215 5.61 9.63 0.43
N LEU A 216 6.64 10.00 -0.34
CA LEU A 216 7.82 10.68 0.21
C LEU A 216 7.48 12.07 0.76
N ALA A 217 6.54 12.79 0.14
CA ALA A 217 6.07 14.07 0.68
C ALA A 217 5.42 13.90 2.06
N LEU A 218 4.65 12.84 2.28
CA LEU A 218 4.02 12.55 3.59
C LEU A 218 5.04 12.20 4.69
N LEU A 219 6.29 11.85 4.34
CA LEU A 219 7.34 11.57 5.31
C LEU A 219 7.87 12.86 5.95
N GLY A 220 7.09 13.38 6.90
CA GLY A 220 7.44 14.57 7.68
C GLY A 220 6.67 15.81 7.27
N TRP A 221 5.57 15.67 6.51
CA TRP A 221 4.68 16.77 6.14
C TRP A 221 3.23 16.27 6.02
N ASN A 222 2.28 17.16 6.29
CA ASN A 222 0.85 17.00 5.99
C ASN A 222 0.29 18.38 5.65
N ASP A 223 -0.82 18.42 4.89
CA ASP A 223 -1.50 19.66 4.52
C ASP A 223 -2.37 20.26 5.65
N GLY A 224 -2.40 19.61 6.82
CA GLY A 224 -3.28 19.95 7.94
C GLY A 224 -4.61 19.22 7.94
N THR A 225 -4.82 18.30 7.01
CA THR A 225 -5.99 17.43 6.92
C THR A 225 -5.60 15.97 7.07
N ASP A 226 -6.59 15.08 7.03
CA ASP A 226 -6.39 13.63 6.98
C ASP A 226 -6.18 13.12 5.53
N ASN A 227 -5.99 14.02 4.54
CA ASN A 227 -5.74 13.62 3.17
C ASN A 227 -4.33 13.04 3.02
N GLU A 228 -4.23 11.89 2.36
CA GLU A 228 -2.97 11.19 2.11
C GLU A 228 -2.74 10.91 0.62
N ILE A 229 -3.75 11.14 -0.22
CA ILE A 229 -3.66 10.90 -1.65
C ILE A 229 -3.71 12.24 -2.37
N PHE A 230 -2.63 12.53 -3.09
CA PHE A 230 -2.47 13.76 -3.83
C PHE A 230 -1.92 13.44 -5.21
N THR A 231 -2.49 14.07 -6.22
CA THR A 231 -1.83 14.28 -7.50
C THR A 231 -0.64 15.22 -7.32
N ARG A 232 0.25 15.27 -8.32
CA ARG A 232 1.42 16.15 -8.26
C ARG A 232 1.02 17.63 -8.18
N ASP A 233 -0.03 18.02 -8.90
CA ASP A 233 -0.50 19.40 -8.91
C ASP A 233 -1.12 19.79 -7.56
N GLU A 234 -1.90 18.89 -6.94
CA GLU A 234 -2.43 19.10 -5.59
C GLU A 234 -1.32 19.19 -4.54
N LEU A 235 -0.25 18.38 -4.65
CA LEU A 235 0.92 18.52 -3.76
C LEU A 235 1.59 19.89 -3.93
N ILE A 236 1.78 20.35 -5.17
CA ILE A 236 2.41 21.64 -5.44
C ILE A 236 1.58 22.79 -4.87
N GLU A 237 0.25 22.72 -5.00
CA GLU A 237 -0.66 23.72 -4.46
C GLU A 237 -0.74 23.70 -2.93
N ALA A 238 -0.74 22.51 -2.32
CA ALA A 238 -0.88 22.34 -0.88
C ALA A 238 0.43 22.52 -0.09
N PHE A 239 1.60 22.32 -0.72
CA PHE A 239 2.87 22.24 0.00
C PHE A 239 3.28 23.56 0.65
N GLU A 240 3.30 23.56 1.98
CA GLU A 240 3.83 24.66 2.79
C GLU A 240 5.02 24.19 3.64
N LEU A 241 6.16 24.86 3.51
CA LEU A 241 7.39 24.53 4.26
C LEU A 241 7.20 24.62 5.79
N SER A 242 6.34 25.51 6.26
CA SER A 242 5.98 25.68 7.69
C SER A 242 5.29 24.46 8.30
N ARG A 243 4.77 23.55 7.48
CA ARG A 243 4.09 22.32 7.93
C ARG A 243 5.02 21.11 8.00
N VAL A 244 6.28 21.25 7.58
CA VAL A 244 7.28 20.21 7.73
C VAL A 244 7.61 20.03 9.22
N VAL A 245 7.45 18.81 9.72
CA VAL A 245 7.57 18.51 11.16
C VAL A 245 8.99 18.10 11.57
N LYS A 246 9.34 18.39 12.83
CA LYS A 246 10.64 18.05 13.45
C LYS A 246 10.81 16.56 13.76
N SER A 247 9.71 15.81 13.83
CA SER A 247 9.73 14.40 14.20
C SER A 247 10.23 13.56 13.03
N PRO A 248 11.09 12.55 13.27
CA PRO A 248 11.49 11.62 12.23
C PRO A 248 10.31 10.74 11.81
N SER A 249 10.25 10.42 10.52
CA SER A 249 9.19 9.57 9.95
C SER A 249 9.73 8.17 9.67
N VAL A 250 8.90 7.15 9.91
CA VAL A 250 9.23 5.76 9.61
C VAL A 250 8.80 5.45 8.18
N PHE A 251 9.70 4.87 7.41
CA PHE A 251 9.38 4.31 6.10
C PHE A 251 8.62 2.99 6.29
N ASP A 252 7.41 2.93 5.76
CA ASP A 252 6.45 1.85 5.83
C ASP A 252 6.12 1.38 4.40
N MET A 253 6.54 0.15 4.09
CA MET A 253 6.36 -0.45 2.77
C MET A 253 4.89 -0.79 2.48
N GLU A 254 4.11 -1.18 3.48
CA GLU A 254 2.68 -1.48 3.30
C GLU A 254 1.91 -0.20 2.97
N LYS A 255 2.23 0.89 3.66
CA LYS A 255 1.66 2.20 3.37
C LYS A 255 2.02 2.68 1.97
N LEU A 256 3.28 2.53 1.54
CA LEU A 256 3.68 2.88 0.18
C LEU A 256 2.92 2.04 -0.86
N ARG A 257 2.76 0.73 -0.65
CA ARG A 257 1.96 -0.14 -1.54
C ARG A 257 0.50 0.30 -1.61
N TRP A 258 -0.08 0.70 -0.48
CA TRP A 258 -1.44 1.23 -0.44
C TRP A 258 -1.56 2.56 -1.21
N VAL A 259 -0.65 3.53 -0.99
CA VAL A 259 -0.63 4.79 -1.75
C VAL A 259 -0.50 4.49 -3.24
N ASN A 260 0.41 3.58 -3.62
CA ASN A 260 0.60 3.18 -5.01
C ASN A 260 -0.66 2.58 -5.64
N GLN A 261 -1.37 1.73 -4.90
CA GLN A 261 -2.65 1.19 -5.33
C GLN A 261 -3.70 2.28 -5.55
N GLN A 262 -3.79 3.29 -4.66
CA GLN A 262 -4.73 4.41 -4.86
C GLN A 262 -4.40 5.18 -6.13
N HIS A 263 -3.12 5.48 -6.38
CA HIS A 263 -2.66 6.12 -7.61
C HIS A 263 -2.97 5.29 -8.86
N MET A 264 -2.81 3.97 -8.81
CA MET A 264 -3.20 3.08 -9.90
C MET A 264 -4.68 3.14 -10.22
N LYS A 265 -5.55 3.35 -9.23
CA LYS A 265 -7.00 3.49 -9.44
C LYS A 265 -7.36 4.84 -10.08
N MET A 266 -6.58 5.88 -9.83
CA MET A 266 -6.82 7.23 -10.35
C MET A 266 -6.44 7.39 -11.83
N ILE A 267 -5.47 6.62 -12.33
CA ILE A 267 -5.00 6.75 -13.71
C ILE A 267 -5.82 5.88 -14.70
N PRO A 268 -5.94 6.31 -15.97
CA PRO A 268 -6.60 5.51 -17.01
C PRO A 268 -5.93 4.15 -17.21
N LEU A 269 -6.72 3.16 -17.61
CA LEU A 269 -6.22 1.79 -17.81
C LEU A 269 -5.08 1.74 -18.82
N GLU A 270 -5.21 2.53 -19.90
CA GLU A 270 -4.25 2.61 -21.00
C GLU A 270 -2.87 3.07 -20.50
N SER A 271 -2.83 4.01 -19.56
CA SER A 271 -1.58 4.47 -18.94
C SER A 271 -0.93 3.37 -18.11
N ILE A 272 -1.73 2.53 -17.45
CA ILE A 272 -1.19 1.37 -16.71
C ILE A 272 -0.68 0.31 -17.67
N VAL A 273 -1.38 0.07 -18.79
CA VAL A 273 -0.96 -0.92 -19.80
C VAL A 273 0.44 -0.61 -20.30
N ASP A 274 0.77 0.65 -20.59
CA ASP A 274 2.13 1.03 -20.99
C ASP A 274 3.17 0.72 -19.90
N LEU A 275 2.85 0.93 -18.63
CA LEU A 275 3.74 0.59 -17.52
C LEU A 275 3.86 -0.93 -17.30
N VAL A 276 2.81 -1.70 -17.60
CA VAL A 276 2.87 -3.16 -17.58
C VAL A 276 3.71 -3.68 -18.75
N LYS A 277 3.65 -3.04 -19.93
CA LYS A 277 4.54 -3.35 -21.06
C LYS A 277 6.01 -3.13 -20.71
N ASP A 278 6.34 -2.06 -19.98
CA ASP A 278 7.67 -1.86 -19.40
C ASP A 278 8.06 -3.02 -18.48
N GLN A 279 7.13 -3.53 -17.67
CA GLN A 279 7.39 -4.63 -16.76
C GLN A 279 7.64 -5.97 -17.49
N PHE A 280 7.00 -6.22 -18.64
CA PHE A 280 7.32 -7.38 -19.50
C PHE A 280 8.79 -7.35 -19.95
N GLU A 281 9.35 -6.17 -20.26
CA GLU A 281 10.77 -6.03 -20.58
C GLU A 281 11.66 -6.20 -19.34
N PHE A 282 11.32 -5.58 -18.20
CA PHE A 282 12.12 -5.67 -16.98
C PHE A 282 12.23 -7.11 -16.45
N GLU A 283 11.17 -7.90 -16.60
CA GLU A 283 11.12 -9.31 -16.19
C GLU A 283 11.63 -10.27 -17.27
N ASP A 284 12.14 -9.74 -18.39
CA ASP A 284 12.63 -10.51 -19.56
C ASP A 284 11.60 -11.54 -20.05
N LEU A 285 10.36 -11.14 -20.32
CA LEU A 285 9.28 -12.04 -20.71
C LEU A 285 8.95 -12.04 -22.21
N LEU A 286 9.64 -11.21 -22.98
CA LEU A 286 9.43 -11.09 -24.42
C LEU A 286 10.36 -12.04 -25.19
N LYS A 287 9.90 -12.44 -26.38
CA LYS A 287 10.70 -13.18 -27.37
C LYS A 287 11.92 -12.35 -27.79
N GLU A 288 12.98 -13.03 -28.24
CA GLU A 288 14.19 -12.36 -28.70
C GLU A 288 13.89 -11.36 -29.83
N GLY A 289 14.36 -10.11 -29.67
CA GLY A 289 14.15 -9.02 -30.63
C GLY A 289 12.82 -8.29 -30.50
N ALA A 290 11.89 -8.76 -29.68
CA ALA A 290 10.65 -8.04 -29.37
C ALA A 290 10.89 -6.98 -28.28
N THR A 291 10.09 -5.92 -28.33
CA THR A 291 10.16 -4.76 -27.45
C THR A 291 8.76 -4.37 -26.99
N LYS A 292 8.69 -3.53 -25.96
CA LYS A 292 7.42 -2.94 -25.50
C LYS A 292 6.71 -2.09 -26.55
N SER A 293 7.39 -1.67 -27.61
CA SER A 293 6.78 -0.81 -28.64
C SER A 293 6.00 -1.61 -29.68
N ASP A 294 6.16 -2.94 -29.71
CA ASP A 294 5.56 -3.78 -30.71
C ASP A 294 4.06 -3.99 -30.45
N LEU A 295 3.26 -3.87 -31.51
CA LEU A 295 1.79 -3.95 -31.45
C LEU A 295 1.30 -5.31 -30.95
N GLY A 296 2.03 -6.40 -31.23
CA GLY A 296 1.68 -7.76 -30.80
C GLY A 296 1.72 -7.96 -29.28
N LEU A 297 2.25 -7.01 -28.50
CA LEU A 297 2.21 -7.05 -27.04
C LEU A 297 0.96 -6.40 -26.45
N VAL A 298 0.31 -5.49 -27.19
CA VAL A 298 -0.76 -4.62 -26.66
C VAL A 298 -1.89 -5.43 -26.05
N ASP A 299 -2.40 -6.44 -26.75
CA ASP A 299 -3.55 -7.23 -26.30
C ASP A 299 -3.23 -8.06 -25.07
N VAL A 300 -2.07 -8.72 -25.03
CA VAL A 300 -1.64 -9.51 -23.87
C VAL A 300 -1.38 -8.60 -22.66
N ALA A 301 -0.77 -7.43 -22.86
CA ALA A 301 -0.54 -6.48 -21.79
C ALA A 301 -1.86 -5.87 -21.28
N PHE A 302 -2.80 -5.55 -22.16
CA PHE A 302 -4.13 -5.08 -21.80
C PHE A 302 -4.91 -6.13 -21.00
N ALA A 303 -4.96 -7.36 -21.49
CA ALA A 303 -5.61 -8.48 -20.81
C ALA A 303 -4.99 -8.74 -19.43
N THR A 304 -3.64 -8.75 -19.36
CA THR A 304 -2.87 -8.89 -18.11
C THR A 304 -3.23 -7.79 -17.11
N THR A 305 -3.21 -6.54 -17.56
CA THR A 305 -3.50 -5.36 -16.72
C THR A 305 -4.95 -5.38 -16.24
N SER A 306 -5.88 -5.62 -17.15
CA SER A 306 -7.33 -5.65 -16.87
C SER A 306 -7.69 -6.73 -15.87
N LEU A 307 -7.03 -7.88 -15.94
CA LEU A 307 -7.24 -8.99 -15.03
C LEU A 307 -6.77 -8.63 -13.61
N ALA A 308 -5.60 -8.02 -13.50
CA ALA A 308 -4.97 -7.67 -12.23
C ALA A 308 -5.48 -6.36 -11.60
N ARG A 309 -6.13 -5.47 -12.37
CA ARG A 309 -6.44 -4.08 -12.01
C ARG A 309 -6.98 -3.87 -10.60
N GLU A 310 -7.97 -4.67 -10.20
CA GLU A 310 -8.67 -4.51 -8.92
C GLU A 310 -7.80 -4.87 -7.70
N ARG A 311 -6.77 -5.69 -7.89
CA ARG A 311 -6.00 -6.31 -6.79
C ARG A 311 -4.52 -5.96 -6.81
N MET A 312 -3.99 -5.49 -7.94
CA MET A 312 -2.57 -5.12 -8.03
C MET A 312 -2.27 -3.91 -7.16
N GLN A 313 -1.14 -3.97 -6.47
CA GLN A 313 -0.57 -2.84 -5.74
C GLN A 313 0.62 -2.25 -6.50
N THR A 314 1.27 -3.04 -7.36
CA THR A 314 2.32 -2.59 -8.29
C THR A 314 2.12 -3.20 -9.68
N THR A 315 2.77 -2.66 -10.72
CA THR A 315 2.66 -3.21 -12.09
C THR A 315 3.31 -4.59 -12.20
N LYS A 316 4.25 -4.89 -11.31
CA LYS A 316 4.86 -6.21 -11.15
C LYS A 316 3.87 -7.26 -10.67
N ASP A 317 2.88 -6.88 -9.86
CA ASP A 317 1.82 -7.80 -9.43
C ASP A 317 0.99 -8.27 -10.63
N ALA A 318 0.80 -7.44 -11.66
CA ALA A 318 0.11 -7.83 -12.89
C ALA A 318 0.89 -8.94 -13.64
N ILE A 319 2.21 -8.82 -13.72
CA ILE A 319 3.06 -9.86 -14.32
C ILE A 319 3.07 -11.15 -13.49
N LEU A 320 3.14 -11.03 -12.17
CA LEU A 320 3.07 -12.20 -11.29
C LEU A 320 1.73 -12.93 -11.45
N ASN A 321 0.63 -12.17 -11.49
CA ASN A 321 -0.70 -12.71 -11.73
C ASN A 321 -0.81 -13.37 -13.11
N ALA A 322 -0.29 -12.75 -14.17
CA ALA A 322 -0.26 -13.34 -15.50
C ALA A 322 0.54 -14.65 -15.53
N LYS A 323 1.71 -14.72 -14.88
CA LYS A 323 2.49 -15.97 -14.77
C LYS A 323 1.67 -17.09 -14.11
N THR A 324 0.95 -16.79 -13.03
CA THR A 324 0.06 -17.77 -12.38
C THR A 324 -1.05 -18.23 -13.32
N VAL A 325 -1.71 -17.30 -14.02
CA VAL A 325 -2.82 -17.60 -14.94
C VAL A 325 -2.37 -18.40 -16.18
N LEU A 326 -1.21 -18.04 -16.74
CA LEU A 326 -0.64 -18.66 -17.93
C LEU A 326 0.00 -20.03 -17.62
N GLY A 327 0.49 -20.20 -16.40
CA GLY A 327 0.92 -21.49 -15.87
C GLY A 327 -0.23 -22.46 -15.61
N TYR A 328 0.08 -23.61 -15.01
CA TYR A 328 -0.92 -24.60 -14.62
C TYR A 328 -0.44 -25.32 -13.35
N GLY A 329 -0.97 -24.89 -12.21
CA GLY A 329 -0.54 -25.30 -10.87
C GLY A 329 -0.93 -26.72 -10.44
N LEU A 330 -1.67 -27.46 -11.28
CA LEU A 330 -2.09 -28.82 -10.95
C LEU A 330 -0.87 -29.76 -10.89
N PRO A 331 -0.64 -30.48 -9.78
CA PRO A 331 0.51 -31.38 -9.67
C PRO A 331 0.37 -32.59 -10.60
N SER A 332 1.46 -33.33 -10.80
CA SER A 332 1.45 -34.48 -11.72
C SER A 332 0.67 -35.69 -11.19
N THR A 333 0.54 -35.82 -9.86
CA THR A 333 -0.23 -36.89 -9.24
C THR A 333 -1.03 -36.41 -8.02
N PHE A 334 -2.08 -37.14 -7.66
CA PHE A 334 -2.92 -36.90 -6.49
C PHE A 334 -2.12 -36.92 -5.18
N ASP A 335 -1.16 -37.85 -5.04
CA ASP A 335 -0.31 -37.95 -3.85
C ASP A 335 0.60 -36.73 -3.66
N GLN A 336 0.90 -36.01 -4.76
CA GLN A 336 1.68 -34.77 -4.74
C GLN A 336 0.87 -33.55 -4.33
N LEU A 337 -0.45 -33.67 -4.14
CA LEU A 337 -1.20 -32.70 -3.34
C LEU A 337 -0.71 -32.83 -1.89
N LYS A 338 0.37 -32.11 -1.58
CA LYS A 338 0.98 -32.06 -0.25
C LYS A 338 0.04 -31.33 0.71
N GLY A 339 -0.11 -31.90 1.90
CA GLY A 339 -0.83 -31.28 3.02
C GLY A 339 0.07 -30.35 3.85
N ASP A 340 0.93 -29.56 3.21
CA ASP A 340 1.79 -28.60 3.92
C ASP A 340 1.51 -27.16 3.42
N ALA A 341 0.94 -26.35 4.32
CA ALA A 341 0.94 -24.87 4.43
C ALA A 341 0.65 -24.00 3.19
N SER A 342 -0.15 -24.48 2.23
CA SER A 342 -1.00 -23.61 1.41
C SER A 342 -2.44 -24.10 1.56
N ASP A 343 -3.33 -23.26 2.10
CA ASP A 343 -4.72 -23.63 2.40
C ASP A 343 -5.43 -24.27 1.18
N GLU A 344 -5.08 -23.84 -0.03
CA GLU A 344 -5.72 -24.30 -1.26
C GLU A 344 -5.41 -25.76 -1.65
N SER A 345 -4.22 -26.30 -1.35
CA SER A 345 -3.87 -27.68 -1.72
C SER A 345 -4.60 -28.70 -0.85
N ALA A 346 -4.82 -28.38 0.43
CA ALA A 346 -5.60 -29.20 1.36
C ALA A 346 -7.09 -29.17 0.99
N GLU A 347 -7.61 -28.00 0.63
CA GLU A 347 -8.99 -27.85 0.12
C GLU A 347 -9.20 -28.61 -1.19
N ALA A 348 -8.27 -28.50 -2.15
CA ALA A 348 -8.30 -29.24 -3.41
C ALA A 348 -8.35 -30.75 -3.15
N LYS A 349 -7.47 -31.25 -2.27
CA LYS A 349 -7.43 -32.66 -1.89
C LYS A 349 -8.73 -33.11 -1.26
N SER A 350 -9.25 -32.37 -0.27
CA SER A 350 -10.54 -32.67 0.37
C SER A 350 -11.70 -32.69 -0.62
N MET A 351 -11.75 -31.73 -1.55
CA MET A 351 -12.76 -31.67 -2.61
C MET A 351 -12.68 -32.88 -3.55
N ILE A 352 -11.47 -33.30 -3.93
CA ILE A 352 -11.27 -34.48 -4.77
C ILE A 352 -11.73 -35.75 -4.03
N GLU A 353 -11.38 -35.90 -2.75
CA GLU A 353 -11.80 -37.03 -1.90
C GLU A 353 -13.31 -37.14 -1.69
N GLN A 354 -14.07 -36.07 -1.95
CA GLN A 354 -15.54 -36.07 -1.92
C GLN A 354 -16.16 -36.70 -3.19
N GLY A 355 -15.38 -36.91 -4.25
CA GLY A 355 -15.74 -37.77 -5.39
C GLY A 355 -16.39 -37.08 -6.60
N ASN A 356 -16.55 -35.76 -6.58
CA ASN A 356 -17.16 -35.02 -7.69
C ASN A 356 -16.14 -34.56 -8.75
N PHE A 357 -14.87 -34.39 -8.39
CA PHE A 357 -13.84 -33.86 -9.28
C PHE A 357 -13.56 -34.79 -10.47
N PHE A 358 -13.33 -36.08 -10.22
CA PHE A 358 -12.93 -37.03 -11.27
C PHE A 358 -13.95 -37.07 -12.41
N ASN A 359 -15.25 -37.17 -12.10
CA ASN A 359 -16.30 -37.26 -13.12
C ASN A 359 -16.43 -35.98 -13.95
N LEU A 360 -16.31 -34.81 -13.32
CA LEU A 360 -16.33 -33.53 -14.02
C LEU A 360 -15.08 -33.34 -14.88
N ALA A 361 -13.90 -33.72 -14.38
CA ALA A 361 -12.66 -33.67 -15.15
C ALA A 361 -12.70 -34.60 -16.36
N GLN A 362 -13.18 -35.85 -16.20
CA GLN A 362 -13.39 -36.78 -17.33
C GLN A 362 -14.37 -36.23 -18.36
N ARG A 363 -15.42 -35.52 -17.93
CA ARG A 363 -16.36 -34.87 -18.84
C ARG A 363 -15.69 -33.76 -19.64
N ILE A 364 -14.92 -32.88 -18.99
CA ILE A 364 -14.15 -31.82 -19.66
C ILE A 364 -13.21 -32.43 -20.70
N LEU A 365 -12.46 -33.48 -20.33
CA LEU A 365 -11.54 -34.18 -21.24
C LEU A 365 -12.28 -34.76 -22.45
N SER A 366 -13.41 -35.45 -22.22
CA SER A 366 -14.21 -36.03 -23.30
C SER A 366 -14.80 -34.97 -24.22
N GLU A 367 -15.27 -33.84 -23.70
CA GLU A 367 -15.81 -32.74 -24.50
C GLU A 367 -14.69 -32.01 -25.27
N TYR A 368 -13.52 -31.88 -24.67
CA TYR A 368 -12.34 -31.32 -25.34
C TYR A 368 -11.92 -32.19 -26.53
N ASP A 369 -11.83 -33.52 -26.34
CA ASP A 369 -11.48 -34.47 -27.40
C ASP A 369 -12.51 -34.50 -28.54
N ALA A 370 -13.78 -34.25 -28.21
CA ALA A 370 -14.85 -34.14 -29.19
C ALA A 370 -14.92 -32.75 -29.88
N GLY A 371 -14.12 -31.77 -29.44
CA GLY A 371 -14.20 -30.38 -29.91
C GLY A 371 -15.48 -29.65 -29.48
N GLU A 372 -16.15 -30.14 -28.43
CA GLU A 372 -17.40 -29.59 -27.90
C GLU A 372 -17.19 -28.66 -26.70
N PHE A 373 -16.01 -28.70 -26.06
CA PHE A 373 -15.71 -27.82 -24.93
C PHE A 373 -15.48 -26.38 -25.39
N PRO A 374 -16.16 -25.37 -24.80
CA PRO A 374 -16.05 -23.99 -25.23
C PRO A 374 -14.65 -23.42 -24.90
N LEU A 375 -13.95 -22.95 -25.93
CA LEU A 375 -12.66 -22.27 -25.82
C LEU A 375 -12.70 -20.89 -26.48
N PRO A 376 -11.95 -19.90 -25.96
CA PRO A 376 -11.87 -18.59 -26.60
C PRO A 376 -11.03 -18.67 -27.88
N ASN A 377 -11.45 -17.94 -28.92
CA ASN A 377 -10.63 -17.69 -30.11
C ASN A 377 -9.68 -16.52 -29.80
N ALA A 378 -8.38 -16.66 -30.11
CA ALA A 378 -7.40 -15.59 -29.92
C ALA A 378 -7.80 -14.28 -30.62
N GLU A 379 -8.42 -14.35 -31.81
CA GLU A 379 -8.86 -13.17 -32.58
C GLU A 379 -9.97 -12.37 -31.89
N THR A 380 -10.79 -13.02 -31.05
CA THR A 380 -11.91 -12.38 -30.33
C THR A 380 -11.73 -12.37 -28.82
N ALA A 381 -10.61 -12.93 -28.30
CA ALA A 381 -10.38 -13.10 -26.87
C ALA A 381 -10.38 -11.76 -26.11
N MET A 382 -10.01 -10.67 -26.78
CA MET A 382 -10.05 -9.31 -26.24
C MET A 382 -11.46 -8.87 -25.81
N GLU A 383 -12.52 -9.39 -26.44
CA GLU A 383 -13.91 -9.10 -26.05
C GLU A 383 -14.21 -9.52 -24.60
N SER A 384 -13.46 -10.49 -24.04
CA SER A 384 -13.60 -10.93 -22.65
C SER A 384 -13.15 -9.87 -21.63
N PHE A 385 -12.41 -8.85 -22.07
CA PHE A 385 -11.88 -7.78 -21.23
C PHE A 385 -12.56 -6.42 -21.46
N GLN A 386 -13.47 -6.35 -22.43
CA GLN A 386 -14.22 -5.15 -22.77
C GLN A 386 -15.59 -5.13 -22.06
N GLU A 387 -16.14 -3.94 -21.86
CA GLU A 387 -17.51 -3.80 -21.34
C GLU A 387 -18.53 -4.26 -22.40
N GLY A 388 -19.35 -5.25 -22.05
CA GLY A 388 -20.41 -5.74 -22.93
C GLY A 388 -20.63 -7.25 -22.87
N LYS A 389 -21.39 -7.73 -23.85
CA LYS A 389 -21.72 -9.15 -24.01
C LYS A 389 -20.62 -9.84 -24.84
N CYS A 390 -19.73 -10.58 -24.18
CA CYS A 390 -18.77 -11.46 -24.84
C CYS A 390 -19.41 -12.82 -25.19
N ASP A 391 -19.30 -13.24 -26.45
CA ASP A 391 -19.90 -14.49 -26.95
C ASP A 391 -19.30 -15.73 -26.28
N PHE A 392 -17.97 -15.73 -26.08
CA PHE A 392 -17.28 -16.80 -25.37
C PHE A 392 -17.79 -16.94 -23.93
N THR A 393 -17.89 -15.83 -23.18
CA THR A 393 -18.39 -15.87 -21.79
C THR A 393 -19.81 -16.41 -21.72
N GLN A 394 -20.70 -16.03 -22.65
CA GLN A 394 -22.06 -16.56 -22.70
C GLN A 394 -22.12 -18.05 -23.02
N THR A 395 -21.31 -18.47 -24.00
CA THR A 395 -21.22 -19.87 -24.41
C THR A 395 -20.68 -20.73 -23.27
N TYR A 396 -19.64 -20.27 -22.58
CA TYR A 396 -19.10 -20.92 -21.38
C TYR A 396 -20.14 -21.02 -20.26
N GLN A 397 -20.87 -19.94 -19.96
CA GLN A 397 -21.92 -19.95 -18.94
C GLN A 397 -23.08 -20.90 -19.28
N ALA A 398 -23.48 -20.96 -20.55
CA ALA A 398 -24.52 -21.89 -21.02
C ALA A 398 -24.06 -23.34 -20.89
N HIS A 399 -22.80 -23.62 -21.24
CA HIS A 399 -22.15 -24.91 -21.07
C HIS A 399 -22.08 -25.33 -19.59
N MET A 400 -21.66 -24.44 -18.69
CA MET A 400 -21.64 -24.70 -17.25
C MET A 400 -23.04 -25.03 -16.70
N LYS A 401 -24.10 -24.36 -17.17
CA LYS A 401 -25.50 -24.68 -16.81
C LYS A 401 -25.93 -26.07 -17.30
N LYS A 402 -25.51 -26.45 -18.50
CA LYS A 402 -25.75 -27.79 -19.06
C LYS A 402 -25.04 -28.86 -18.21
N MET A 403 -23.74 -28.67 -17.94
CA MET A 403 -22.93 -29.56 -17.12
C MET A 403 -23.50 -29.72 -15.70
N ALA A 404 -24.00 -28.63 -15.10
CA ALA A 404 -24.68 -28.66 -13.80
C ALA A 404 -25.92 -29.56 -13.79
N LYS A 405 -26.75 -29.45 -14.84
CA LYS A 405 -28.02 -30.18 -14.97
C LYS A 405 -27.77 -31.68 -15.18
N GLU A 406 -26.80 -32.02 -16.02
CA GLU A 406 -26.51 -33.41 -16.40
C GLU A 406 -25.83 -34.19 -15.27
N ASN A 407 -25.00 -33.53 -14.46
CA ASN A 407 -24.27 -34.16 -13.36
C ASN A 407 -24.93 -33.99 -11.98
N GLY A 408 -26.05 -33.26 -11.90
CA GLY A 408 -26.77 -33.03 -10.64
C GLY A 408 -25.97 -32.24 -9.59
N VAL A 409 -24.93 -31.52 -10.00
CA VAL A 409 -24.07 -30.69 -9.15
C VAL A 409 -24.29 -29.21 -9.41
N LYS A 410 -24.20 -28.38 -8.37
CA LYS A 410 -24.41 -26.91 -8.45
C LYS A 410 -23.50 -26.19 -7.47
N GLY A 411 -23.35 -24.88 -7.64
CA GLY A 411 -22.55 -24.04 -6.75
C GLY A 411 -21.10 -24.50 -6.70
N LYS A 412 -20.49 -24.48 -5.51
CA LYS A 412 -19.08 -24.83 -5.32
C LYS A 412 -18.71 -26.23 -5.80
N ASN A 413 -19.63 -27.19 -5.66
CA ASN A 413 -19.43 -28.58 -6.11
C ASN A 413 -19.34 -28.75 -7.63
N LEU A 414 -19.64 -27.69 -8.40
CA LEU A 414 -19.40 -27.62 -9.84
C LEU A 414 -18.24 -26.68 -10.15
N PHE A 415 -18.29 -25.44 -9.64
CA PHE A 415 -17.35 -24.40 -10.03
C PHE A 415 -15.92 -24.63 -9.53
N HIS A 416 -15.72 -25.13 -8.30
CA HIS A 416 -14.36 -25.39 -7.80
C HIS A 416 -13.69 -26.56 -8.54
N PRO A 417 -14.36 -27.72 -8.75
CA PRO A 417 -13.74 -28.79 -9.53
C PRO A 417 -13.42 -28.40 -10.97
N VAL A 418 -14.33 -27.69 -11.64
CA VAL A 418 -14.11 -27.25 -13.02
C VAL A 418 -12.99 -26.21 -13.08
N ARG A 419 -12.94 -25.25 -12.14
CA ARG A 419 -11.82 -24.30 -12.05
C ARG A 419 -10.50 -25.02 -11.85
N LEU A 420 -10.40 -25.90 -10.86
CA LEU A 420 -9.18 -26.67 -10.59
C LEU A 420 -8.71 -27.45 -11.82
N ALA A 421 -9.64 -28.04 -12.57
CA ALA A 421 -9.34 -28.77 -13.80
C ALA A 421 -8.87 -27.88 -14.97
N LEU A 422 -9.26 -26.60 -15.02
CA LEU A 422 -8.94 -25.69 -16.13
C LEU A 422 -7.73 -24.78 -15.83
N THR A 423 -7.60 -24.35 -14.58
CA THR A 423 -6.59 -23.37 -14.15
C THR A 423 -5.52 -23.97 -13.24
N GLY A 424 -5.79 -25.12 -12.61
CA GLY A 424 -4.89 -25.73 -11.63
C GLY A 424 -4.95 -25.07 -10.24
N GLU A 425 -5.87 -24.14 -10.04
CA GLU A 425 -6.03 -23.35 -8.81
C GLU A 425 -7.45 -23.50 -8.27
N MET A 426 -7.63 -23.44 -6.94
CA MET A 426 -8.95 -23.56 -6.31
C MET A 426 -9.72 -22.24 -6.27
N SER A 427 -8.99 -21.12 -6.28
CA SER A 427 -9.55 -19.79 -6.26
C SER A 427 -8.96 -18.89 -7.37
N GLY A 428 -9.22 -17.59 -7.35
CA GLY A 428 -8.67 -16.62 -8.31
C GLY A 428 -9.70 -15.88 -9.17
N GLN A 429 -9.22 -15.15 -10.18
CA GLN A 429 -10.07 -14.32 -11.05
C GLN A 429 -11.01 -15.15 -11.93
N ASP A 430 -11.83 -14.46 -12.72
CA ASP A 430 -12.78 -15.07 -13.66
C ASP A 430 -12.10 -16.06 -14.63
N VAL A 431 -12.60 -17.31 -14.67
CA VAL A 431 -12.01 -18.38 -15.50
C VAL A 431 -12.10 -18.07 -16.99
N THR A 432 -13.15 -17.39 -17.45
CA THR A 432 -13.28 -17.03 -18.88
C THR A 432 -12.22 -16.01 -19.28
N LYS A 433 -11.94 -15.01 -18.42
CA LYS A 433 -10.85 -14.07 -18.65
C LYS A 433 -9.47 -14.74 -18.60
N GLN A 434 -9.28 -15.70 -17.68
CA GLN A 434 -8.03 -16.47 -17.61
C GLN A 434 -7.78 -17.28 -18.89
N LEU A 435 -8.80 -17.97 -19.41
CA LEU A 435 -8.71 -18.72 -20.67
C LEU A 435 -8.50 -17.78 -21.86
N ALA A 436 -9.12 -16.60 -21.87
CA ALA A 436 -8.91 -15.60 -22.91
C ALA A 436 -7.47 -15.06 -22.91
N LEU A 437 -6.90 -14.76 -21.74
CA LEU A 437 -5.49 -14.37 -21.62
C LEU A 437 -4.57 -15.49 -22.12
N LEU A 438 -4.85 -16.75 -21.78
CA LEU A 438 -4.09 -17.89 -22.28
C LEU A 438 -4.15 -17.97 -23.81
N ALA A 439 -5.33 -17.84 -24.42
CA ALA A 439 -5.48 -17.87 -25.87
C ALA A 439 -4.69 -16.76 -26.57
N LEU A 440 -4.73 -15.52 -26.04
CA LEU A 440 -3.91 -14.41 -26.53
C LEU A 440 -2.41 -14.72 -26.43
N ALA A 441 -1.96 -15.21 -25.28
CA ALA A 441 -0.55 -15.46 -25.02
C ALA A 441 0.02 -16.67 -25.80
N THR A 442 -0.83 -17.64 -26.19
CA THR A 442 -0.45 -18.79 -27.01
C THR A 442 -0.67 -18.62 -28.51
N SER A 443 -1.21 -17.47 -28.94
CA SER A 443 -1.39 -17.15 -30.35
C SER A 443 -0.05 -17.11 -31.10
N GLU A 444 -0.07 -17.36 -32.41
CA GLU A 444 1.15 -17.31 -33.24
C GLU A 444 1.80 -15.92 -33.20
N ASP A 445 0.98 -14.86 -33.13
CA ASP A 445 1.39 -13.45 -33.10
C ASP A 445 1.83 -12.96 -31.70
N SER A 446 1.66 -13.76 -30.65
CA SER A 446 2.04 -13.40 -29.29
C SER A 446 3.54 -13.11 -29.20
N LEU A 447 3.91 -12.00 -28.57
CA LEU A 447 5.31 -11.64 -28.33
C LEU A 447 5.86 -12.16 -26.99
N VAL A 448 5.01 -12.79 -26.18
CA VAL A 448 5.42 -13.36 -24.89
C VAL A 448 6.18 -14.67 -25.12
N ASP A 449 7.34 -14.80 -24.48
CA ASP A 449 8.14 -16.02 -24.52
C ASP A 449 7.50 -17.08 -23.61
N ALA A 450 7.01 -18.17 -24.22
CA ALA A 450 6.30 -19.23 -23.51
C ALA A 450 7.13 -19.86 -22.38
N LYS A 451 8.45 -20.02 -22.57
CA LYS A 451 9.31 -20.64 -21.57
C LYS A 451 9.58 -19.69 -20.41
N LYS A 452 9.89 -18.42 -20.71
CA LYS A 452 10.19 -17.42 -19.67
C LYS A 452 8.97 -17.04 -18.84
N ALA A 453 7.80 -16.98 -19.48
CA ALA A 453 6.53 -16.72 -18.79
C ALA A 453 5.89 -17.97 -18.15
N GLY A 454 6.43 -19.17 -18.41
CA GLY A 454 5.89 -20.42 -17.87
C GLY A 454 4.53 -20.79 -18.44
N ILE A 455 4.25 -20.43 -19.70
CA ILE A 455 2.98 -20.68 -20.36
C ILE A 455 2.79 -22.19 -20.54
N VAL A 456 1.66 -22.70 -20.05
CA VAL A 456 1.19 -24.07 -20.29
C VAL A 456 -0.03 -24.00 -21.21
N PRO A 457 0.10 -24.30 -22.52
CA PRO A 457 -1.01 -24.25 -23.47
C PRO A 457 -2.16 -25.17 -23.05
N PHE A 458 -3.39 -24.82 -23.44
CA PHE A 458 -4.59 -25.56 -23.01
C PHE A 458 -4.51 -27.07 -23.32
N ALA A 459 -3.99 -27.44 -24.50
CA ALA A 459 -3.77 -28.84 -24.86
C ALA A 459 -2.85 -29.59 -23.88
N GLU A 460 -1.75 -28.96 -23.44
CA GLU A 460 -0.85 -29.53 -22.45
C GLU A 460 -1.51 -29.62 -21.06
N ARG A 461 -2.37 -28.65 -20.70
CA ARG A 461 -3.17 -28.71 -19.47
C ARG A 461 -4.08 -29.94 -19.46
N MET A 462 -4.70 -30.28 -20.59
CA MET A 462 -5.57 -31.46 -20.71
C MET A 462 -4.79 -32.77 -20.55
N GLU A 463 -3.59 -32.88 -21.13
CA GLU A 463 -2.74 -34.06 -20.90
C GLU A 463 -2.30 -34.18 -19.43
N LYS A 464 -1.94 -33.07 -18.79
CA LYS A 464 -1.63 -33.05 -17.35
C LYS A 464 -2.85 -33.42 -16.51
N LEU A 465 -4.04 -32.93 -16.85
CA LEU A 465 -5.29 -33.28 -16.19
C LEU A 465 -5.60 -34.77 -16.32
N ARG A 466 -5.36 -35.39 -17.49
CA ARG A 466 -5.50 -36.84 -17.68
C ARG A 466 -4.59 -37.62 -16.73
N ALA A 467 -3.29 -37.32 -16.76
CA ALA A 467 -2.31 -37.99 -15.89
C ALA A 467 -2.67 -37.82 -14.40
N PHE A 468 -3.11 -36.62 -14.01
CA PHE A 468 -3.59 -36.37 -12.65
C PHE A 468 -4.81 -37.23 -12.32
N CYS A 469 -5.83 -37.28 -13.19
CA CYS A 469 -7.03 -38.09 -12.99
C CYS A 469 -6.71 -39.59 -12.84
N GLU A 470 -5.76 -40.11 -13.64
CA GLU A 470 -5.32 -41.51 -13.55
C GLU A 470 -4.69 -41.86 -12.20
N SER A 471 -4.04 -40.88 -11.56
CA SER A 471 -3.43 -41.05 -10.25
C SER A 471 -4.41 -40.96 -9.07
N ILE A 472 -5.66 -40.52 -9.28
CA ILE A 472 -6.66 -40.41 -8.21
C ILE A 472 -7.08 -41.83 -7.77
N PRO A 473 -7.01 -42.18 -6.47
CA PRO A 473 -7.49 -43.46 -5.94
C PRO A 473 -8.93 -43.78 -6.31
N GLU A 474 -9.24 -45.06 -6.55
CA GLU A 474 -10.54 -45.50 -7.06
C GLU A 474 -11.69 -45.13 -6.11
N GLU A 475 -11.44 -45.15 -4.79
CA GLU A 475 -12.41 -44.72 -3.78
C GLU A 475 -12.80 -43.23 -3.85
N PHE A 476 -12.00 -42.38 -4.51
CA PHE A 476 -12.26 -40.94 -4.69
C PHE A 476 -12.78 -40.60 -6.08
N ARG A 477 -13.03 -41.59 -6.94
CA ARG A 477 -13.59 -41.38 -8.29
C ARG A 477 -15.11 -41.33 -8.31
N GLN A 478 -15.76 -41.78 -7.23
CA GLN A 478 -17.22 -41.75 -7.09
C GLN A 478 -17.64 -40.94 -5.87
N PRO A 479 -18.81 -40.26 -5.92
CA PRO A 479 -19.32 -39.51 -4.78
C PRO A 479 -19.56 -40.43 -3.58
N LYS A 480 -19.11 -40.04 -2.38
CA LYS A 480 -19.42 -40.78 -1.15
C LYS A 480 -20.94 -40.78 -0.91
N ALA A 481 -21.56 -41.96 -0.82
CA ALA A 481 -22.99 -42.10 -0.56
C ALA A 481 -23.36 -41.41 0.76
N LYS A 482 -24.40 -40.54 0.76
CA LYS A 482 -24.90 -39.88 1.97
C LYS A 482 -25.32 -40.93 3.02
N GLU A 483 -24.58 -41.04 4.12
CA GLU A 483 -25.04 -41.76 5.30
C GLU A 483 -26.35 -41.13 5.79
N LYS A 484 -27.44 -41.90 5.76
CA LYS A 484 -28.69 -41.54 6.41
C LYS A 484 -28.47 -41.50 7.93
N LYS A 485 -28.25 -40.32 8.50
CA LYS A 485 -28.29 -40.14 9.97
C LYS A 485 -29.69 -40.49 10.49
N GLN A 486 -29.80 -41.66 11.12
CA GLN A 486 -30.91 -42.03 11.99
C GLN A 486 -30.96 -41.05 13.17
N LYS A 487 -32.10 -40.37 13.33
CA LYS A 487 -32.45 -39.65 14.56
C LYS A 487 -32.77 -40.68 15.64
N GLY A 488 -31.82 -40.94 16.53
CA GLY A 488 -32.05 -41.54 17.84
C GLY A 488 -31.64 -40.53 18.90
N GLY A 489 -32.61 -40.04 19.69
CA GLY A 489 -32.33 -39.19 20.84
C GLY A 489 -31.95 -40.03 22.05
N ASP A 490 -31.07 -39.50 22.89
CA ASP A 490 -31.27 -39.57 24.33
C ASP A 490 -30.51 -38.44 25.05
N LYS A 491 -31.10 -37.98 26.16
CA LYS A 491 -30.57 -36.95 27.06
C LYS A 491 -29.70 -37.61 28.13
N GLY A 492 -28.57 -37.00 28.47
CA GLY A 492 -27.79 -37.36 29.66
C GLY A 492 -26.87 -36.22 30.08
N ALA A 493 -27.05 -35.74 31.31
CA ALA A 493 -26.36 -34.60 31.91
C ALA A 493 -25.11 -35.02 32.71
N ALA A 494 -24.17 -34.08 32.87
CA ALA A 494 -23.50 -33.66 34.12
C ALA A 494 -21.96 -33.47 34.07
N ALA A 495 -21.57 -32.22 34.31
CA ALA A 495 -20.60 -31.70 35.29
C ALA A 495 -19.08 -32.05 35.31
N SER A 496 -18.29 -30.98 35.07
CA SER A 496 -17.15 -30.43 35.85
C SER A 496 -15.83 -31.18 36.08
N GLY A 497 -14.73 -30.52 35.70
CA GLY A 497 -13.38 -30.70 36.25
C GLY A 497 -12.30 -29.83 35.56
N SER A 498 -11.86 -28.75 36.22
CA SER A 498 -10.69 -27.90 35.87
C SER A 498 -9.37 -28.56 36.33
N GLN A 499 -8.16 -28.40 35.74
CA GLN A 499 -7.32 -27.20 35.59
C GLN A 499 -6.02 -27.52 34.78
N SER A 500 -5.50 -26.51 34.04
CA SER A 500 -4.08 -26.16 33.67
C SER A 500 -3.16 -27.18 32.96
N ALA A 501 -2.26 -26.86 32.03
CA ALA A 501 -1.90 -25.68 31.23
C ALA A 501 -0.77 -26.11 30.25
N ALA A 502 -0.77 -25.63 29.00
CA ALA A 502 0.41 -25.29 28.17
C ALA A 502 -0.01 -24.99 26.71
N ALA A 503 0.34 -23.81 26.20
CA ALA A 503 0.38 -23.49 24.76
C ALA A 503 1.74 -23.99 24.17
N PRO A 504 2.02 -24.01 22.85
CA PRO A 504 1.30 -23.37 21.74
C PRO A 504 1.14 -24.23 20.46
N GLY A 505 0.34 -23.76 19.49
CA GLY A 505 0.34 -24.29 18.12
C GLY A 505 -0.99 -24.12 17.40
N ALA A 506 -1.03 -23.23 16.41
CA ALA A 506 -2.16 -22.99 15.54
C ALA A 506 -2.50 -24.24 14.71
N SER A 507 -3.76 -24.68 14.77
CA SER A 507 -4.37 -25.56 13.78
C SER A 507 -5.84 -25.16 13.61
N GLU A 508 -6.20 -24.63 12.44
CA GLU A 508 -7.60 -24.44 12.07
C GLU A 508 -8.02 -25.58 11.13
N ALA A 509 -9.06 -26.28 11.55
CA ALA A 509 -9.75 -27.28 10.78
C ALA A 509 -10.52 -26.63 9.62
N ALA A 510 -10.59 -27.29 8.46
CA ALA A 510 -11.38 -26.86 7.32
C ALA A 510 -12.85 -26.61 7.75
N THR A 511 -13.19 -25.34 7.91
CA THR A 511 -14.53 -24.88 8.26
C THR A 511 -15.30 -24.72 6.95
N LYS A 512 -16.48 -25.36 6.86
CA LYS A 512 -17.39 -25.11 5.74
C LYS A 512 -17.76 -23.63 5.72
N ASP A 513 -18.00 -23.08 4.53
CA ASP A 513 -18.39 -21.67 4.39
C ASP A 513 -19.61 -21.38 5.28
N PRO A 514 -19.51 -20.40 6.21
CA PRO A 514 -20.57 -20.06 7.13
C PRO A 514 -21.92 -19.80 6.47
N LYS A 515 -21.93 -19.35 5.20
CA LYS A 515 -23.17 -19.16 4.43
C LYS A 515 -23.87 -20.45 4.05
N ASP A 516 -23.12 -21.51 3.76
CA ASP A 516 -23.68 -22.80 3.35
C ASP A 516 -24.30 -23.55 4.55
N GLU A 517 -23.90 -23.22 5.78
CA GLU A 517 -24.49 -23.76 7.02
C GLU A 517 -25.56 -22.84 7.63
N TYR A 518 -25.76 -21.65 7.07
CA TYR A 518 -26.71 -20.68 7.61
C TYR A 518 -28.15 -20.99 7.19
N GLU A 519 -28.96 -21.45 8.14
CA GLU A 519 -30.39 -21.71 7.94
C GLU A 519 -31.30 -20.53 8.36
N GLY A 520 -30.73 -19.33 8.55
CA GLY A 520 -31.47 -18.15 9.00
C GLY A 520 -32.09 -17.30 7.89
N PRO A 521 -32.77 -16.19 8.22
CA PRO A 521 -33.33 -15.26 7.24
C PRO A 521 -32.22 -14.61 6.39
N PRO A 522 -32.44 -14.33 5.09
CA PRO A 522 -31.43 -13.67 4.28
C PRO A 522 -31.16 -12.26 4.81
N ILE A 523 -29.91 -11.80 4.72
CA ILE A 523 -29.55 -10.44 5.15
C ILE A 523 -30.30 -9.35 4.37
N THR A 524 -30.71 -9.66 3.15
CA THR A 524 -31.57 -8.81 2.30
C THR A 524 -32.96 -8.58 2.91
N ALA A 525 -33.35 -9.30 3.97
CA ALA A 525 -34.55 -8.97 4.72
C ALA A 525 -34.40 -7.67 5.53
N LEU A 526 -33.16 -7.29 5.90
CA LEU A 526 -32.86 -6.05 6.61
C LEU A 526 -32.75 -4.86 5.64
N ASP A 527 -33.20 -3.70 6.10
CA ASP A 527 -33.03 -2.42 5.41
C ASP A 527 -31.92 -1.62 6.12
N ILE A 528 -30.67 -2.00 5.88
CA ILE A 528 -29.50 -1.28 6.40
C ILE A 528 -29.12 -0.22 5.38
N ARG A 529 -29.14 1.05 5.78
CA ARG A 529 -28.80 2.17 4.91
C ARG A 529 -27.65 2.99 5.47
N VAL A 530 -26.93 3.65 4.57
CA VAL A 530 -26.00 4.72 4.92
C VAL A 530 -26.81 5.93 5.38
N GLY A 531 -26.49 6.45 6.57
CA GLY A 531 -27.10 7.65 7.11
C GLY A 531 -26.08 8.67 7.58
N LYS A 532 -26.45 9.94 7.61
CA LYS A 532 -25.66 11.02 8.18
C LYS A 532 -26.34 11.57 9.42
N ILE A 533 -25.63 11.57 10.55
CA ILE A 533 -26.10 12.22 11.77
C ILE A 533 -26.06 13.73 11.52
N THR A 534 -27.21 14.38 11.59
CA THR A 534 -27.38 15.83 11.38
C THR A 534 -27.52 16.61 12.68
N LYS A 535 -27.87 15.91 13.76
CA LYS A 535 -28.04 16.48 15.09
C LYS A 535 -27.89 15.39 16.15
N VAL A 536 -27.28 15.74 17.28
CA VAL A 536 -27.15 14.87 18.46
C VAL A 536 -27.53 15.67 19.70
N GLU A 537 -28.40 15.11 20.54
CA GLU A 537 -28.76 15.69 21.83
C GLU A 537 -28.70 14.62 22.93
N LYS A 538 -28.34 15.02 24.15
CA LYS A 538 -28.43 14.11 25.30
C LYS A 538 -29.90 13.89 25.68
N HIS A 539 -30.26 12.66 25.98
CA HIS A 539 -31.63 12.36 26.40
C HIS A 539 -31.94 13.06 27.73
N PRO A 540 -33.06 13.81 27.84
CA PRO A 540 -33.35 14.64 29.02
C PRO A 540 -33.55 13.81 30.29
N ASP A 541 -34.13 12.61 30.14
CA ASP A 541 -34.49 11.72 31.26
C ASP A 541 -33.63 10.45 31.36
N ALA A 542 -32.52 10.35 30.60
CA ALA A 542 -31.65 9.16 30.60
C ALA A 542 -30.17 9.53 30.34
N ASP A 543 -29.28 9.11 31.24
CA ASP A 543 -27.85 9.43 31.28
C ASP A 543 -26.95 8.52 30.45
N LYS A 544 -27.56 7.59 29.70
CA LYS A 544 -26.88 6.66 28.79
C LYS A 544 -27.34 6.77 27.35
N LEU A 545 -28.26 7.70 27.05
CA LEU A 545 -28.90 7.78 25.74
C LEU A 545 -28.59 9.10 25.04
N TYR A 546 -28.29 9.01 23.75
CA TYR A 546 -28.40 10.14 22.82
C TYR A 546 -29.72 10.07 22.07
N ILE A 547 -30.14 11.22 21.55
CA ILE A 547 -31.21 11.39 20.57
C ILE A 547 -30.53 11.96 19.33
N GLU A 548 -30.55 11.21 18.24
CA GLU A 548 -29.94 11.58 16.97
C GLU A 548 -31.01 11.86 15.90
N GLU A 549 -30.83 12.92 15.12
CA GLU A 549 -31.53 13.09 13.84
C GLU A 549 -30.63 12.60 12.72
N ILE A 550 -31.02 11.51 12.06
CA ILE A 550 -30.19 10.86 11.04
C ILE A 550 -30.90 10.92 9.69
N ASP A 551 -30.28 11.59 8.72
CA ASP A 551 -30.69 11.57 7.32
C ASP A 551 -30.30 10.22 6.71
N VAL A 552 -31.29 9.45 6.27
CA VAL A 552 -31.14 8.14 5.60
C VAL A 552 -31.71 8.15 4.18
N GLY A 553 -31.75 9.34 3.55
CA GLY A 553 -32.28 9.55 2.20
C GLY A 553 -33.80 9.48 2.11
N GLU A 554 -34.49 9.83 3.19
CA GLU A 554 -35.95 9.99 3.26
C GLU A 554 -36.31 11.49 3.28
N ASP A 555 -37.59 11.83 3.10
CA ASP A 555 -38.05 13.23 3.05
C ASP A 555 -37.73 14.01 4.33
N GLU A 556 -37.72 13.33 5.49
CA GLU A 556 -37.35 13.89 6.79
C GLU A 556 -36.33 12.97 7.50
N PRO A 557 -35.35 13.53 8.24
CA PRO A 557 -34.44 12.75 9.06
C PRO A 557 -35.18 11.91 10.10
N ARG A 558 -34.67 10.71 10.38
CA ARG A 558 -35.22 9.83 11.41
C ARG A 558 -34.70 10.21 12.78
N THR A 559 -35.60 10.28 13.76
CA THR A 559 -35.23 10.31 15.17
C THR A 559 -34.83 8.91 15.63
N VAL A 560 -33.57 8.75 16.04
CA VAL A 560 -33.03 7.52 16.65
C VAL A 560 -32.62 7.84 18.07
N ALA A 561 -32.89 6.92 19.00
CA ALA A 561 -32.33 7.00 20.35
C ALA A 561 -31.32 5.86 20.51
N SER A 562 -30.07 6.20 20.81
CA SER A 562 -28.98 5.22 20.91
C SER A 562 -28.36 5.17 22.30
N GLY A 563 -27.84 4.00 22.69
CA GLY A 563 -27.15 3.79 23.97
C GLY A 563 -25.67 4.19 23.96
N LEU A 564 -25.25 5.13 23.11
CA LEU A 564 -23.84 5.38 22.80
C LEU A 564 -23.14 6.35 23.77
N GLN A 565 -23.88 7.05 24.64
CA GLN A 565 -23.33 8.05 25.55
C GLN A 565 -22.21 7.56 26.49
N PRO A 566 -22.21 6.31 27.00
CA PRO A 566 -21.09 5.80 27.80
C PRO A 566 -19.80 5.56 27.00
N TYR A 567 -19.88 5.51 25.66
CA TYR A 567 -18.80 5.03 24.80
C TYR A 567 -18.24 6.08 23.84
N LEU A 568 -19.07 7.05 23.45
CA LEU A 568 -18.79 8.08 22.45
C LEU A 568 -19.23 9.46 22.95
N LYS A 569 -18.45 10.48 22.64
CA LYS A 569 -18.80 11.88 22.88
C LYS A 569 -19.73 12.38 21.78
N GLU A 570 -20.46 13.45 22.06
CA GLU A 570 -21.34 14.12 21.09
C GLU A 570 -20.58 14.56 19.83
N GLU A 571 -19.36 15.06 20.01
CA GLU A 571 -18.42 15.44 18.93
C GLU A 571 -17.99 14.25 18.05
N ASP A 572 -18.04 13.01 18.57
CA ASP A 572 -17.71 11.80 17.82
C ASP A 572 -18.88 11.33 16.94
N LEU A 573 -20.06 11.96 17.05
CA LEU A 573 -21.30 11.58 16.39
C LEU A 573 -21.79 12.66 15.41
N ASP A 574 -21.63 13.93 15.76
CA ASP A 574 -22.12 15.05 14.94
C ASP A 574 -21.51 15.05 13.53
N GLY A 575 -22.37 15.12 12.50
CA GLY A 575 -21.98 15.10 11.10
C GLY A 575 -21.45 13.75 10.57
N ARG A 576 -21.37 12.71 11.40
CA ARG A 576 -20.77 11.42 10.99
C ARG A 576 -21.68 10.59 10.11
N MET A 577 -21.06 9.89 9.16
CA MET A 577 -21.70 8.84 8.38
C MET A 577 -21.74 7.54 9.19
N VAL A 578 -22.90 6.88 9.21
CA VAL A 578 -23.18 5.68 9.99
C VAL A 578 -24.04 4.70 9.20
N LEU A 579 -24.11 3.45 9.64
CA LEU A 579 -25.10 2.49 9.13
C LEU A 579 -26.32 2.46 10.04
N VAL A 580 -27.52 2.55 9.46
CA VAL A 580 -28.79 2.57 10.18
C VAL A 580 -29.71 1.46 9.69
N LEU A 581 -30.20 0.65 10.61
CA LEU A 581 -31.25 -0.33 10.34
C LEU A 581 -32.63 0.34 10.38
N CYS A 582 -33.27 0.47 9.22
CA CYS A 582 -34.42 1.33 8.98
C CYS A 582 -35.79 0.61 9.05
N ASN A 583 -35.83 -0.72 8.96
CA ASN A 583 -37.09 -1.49 8.95
C ASN A 583 -37.44 -2.16 10.29
N LEU A 584 -36.96 -1.60 11.41
CA LEU A 584 -37.42 -1.97 12.75
C LEU A 584 -38.67 -1.18 13.12
N LYS A 585 -39.61 -1.85 13.81
CA LYS A 585 -40.76 -1.17 14.40
C LYS A 585 -40.28 -0.20 15.47
N ALA A 586 -40.74 1.05 15.39
CA ALA A 586 -40.37 2.09 16.35
C ALA A 586 -40.62 1.66 17.81
N ARG A 587 -39.66 1.95 18.69
CA ARG A 587 -39.74 1.65 20.13
C ARG A 587 -39.50 2.92 20.93
N LYS A 588 -40.28 3.10 22.01
CA LYS A 588 -40.04 4.19 22.95
C LYS A 588 -38.87 3.85 23.87
N MET A 589 -37.82 4.66 23.84
CA MET A 589 -36.69 4.60 24.75
C MET A 589 -36.82 5.77 25.71
N VAL A 590 -37.25 5.48 26.95
CA VAL A 590 -37.49 6.50 27.99
C VAL A 590 -38.40 7.64 27.51
N GLY A 591 -39.48 7.28 26.81
CA GLY A 591 -40.50 8.22 26.33
C GLY A 591 -40.30 8.72 24.89
N ILE A 592 -39.08 8.70 24.36
CA ILE A 592 -38.77 9.17 22.99
C ILE A 592 -38.84 8.00 22.00
N PRO A 593 -39.59 8.12 20.89
CA PRO A 593 -39.64 7.07 19.87
C PRO A 593 -38.33 7.02 19.07
N SER A 594 -37.72 5.84 19.00
CA SER A 594 -36.59 5.54 18.13
C SER A 594 -37.09 4.83 16.86
N HIS A 595 -36.84 5.45 15.70
CA HIS A 595 -37.29 5.01 14.36
C HIS A 595 -36.19 4.29 13.57
N GLY A 596 -35.18 3.78 14.25
CA GLY A 596 -34.08 3.05 13.64
C GLY A 596 -33.10 2.57 14.70
N MET A 597 -31.98 2.02 14.24
CA MET A 597 -30.90 1.59 15.11
C MET A 597 -29.59 1.82 14.38
N VAL A 598 -28.70 2.61 15.00
CA VAL A 598 -27.33 2.80 14.53
C VAL A 598 -26.55 1.52 14.81
N LEU A 599 -25.92 0.95 13.78
CA LEU A 599 -25.10 -0.25 13.92
C LEU A 599 -23.71 0.11 14.43
N CYS A 600 -23.32 -0.53 15.53
CA CYS A 600 -22.01 -0.37 16.13
C CYS A 600 -21.33 -1.72 16.27
N ALA A 601 -20.00 -1.73 16.17
CA ALA A 601 -19.21 -2.86 16.62
C ALA A 601 -19.00 -2.76 18.14
N SER A 602 -18.94 -3.90 18.81
CA SER A 602 -18.57 -3.99 20.22
C SER A 602 -17.65 -5.18 20.47
N ASN A 603 -16.69 -4.99 21.38
CA ASN A 603 -15.79 -6.06 21.80
C ASN A 603 -16.52 -7.09 22.70
N ALA A 604 -15.90 -8.25 22.93
CA ALA A 604 -16.54 -9.40 23.59
C ALA A 604 -17.12 -9.12 25.00
N ASP A 605 -16.59 -8.14 25.73
CA ASP A 605 -17.06 -7.75 27.06
C ASP A 605 -17.93 -6.47 27.06
N HIS A 606 -18.23 -5.92 25.88
CA HIS A 606 -19.00 -4.69 25.65
C HIS A 606 -18.47 -3.46 26.41
N THR A 607 -17.18 -3.44 26.75
CA THR A 607 -16.52 -2.28 27.36
C THR A 607 -16.16 -1.22 26.32
N GLN A 608 -16.01 -1.62 25.06
CA GLN A 608 -15.77 -0.72 23.93
C GLN A 608 -16.86 -0.89 22.88
N VAL A 609 -17.42 0.25 22.45
CA VAL A 609 -18.39 0.34 21.35
C VAL A 609 -17.91 1.43 20.39
N ARG A 610 -17.90 1.12 19.09
CA ARG A 610 -17.49 2.04 18.02
C ARG A 610 -18.47 1.94 16.84
N LEU A 611 -18.67 3.07 16.16
CA LEU A 611 -19.54 3.13 14.98
C LEU A 611 -19.04 2.19 13.88
N VAL A 612 -19.97 1.53 13.18
CA VAL A 612 -19.68 0.98 11.87
C VAL A 612 -19.76 2.11 10.85
N SER A 613 -18.61 2.44 10.25
CA SER A 613 -18.44 3.59 9.36
C SER A 613 -18.49 3.11 7.90
N PRO A 614 -19.36 3.69 7.05
CA PRO A 614 -19.28 3.51 5.61
C PRO A 614 -18.07 4.29 5.03
N PRO A 615 -17.65 4.00 3.78
CA PRO A 615 -16.67 4.82 3.07
C PRO A 615 -17.08 6.30 2.99
N ILE A 616 -16.10 7.20 2.91
CA ILE A 616 -16.35 8.65 2.92
C ILE A 616 -17.22 9.12 1.74
N ASP A 617 -17.11 8.45 0.59
CA ASP A 617 -17.87 8.77 -0.63
C ASP A 617 -19.24 8.06 -0.71
N ALA A 618 -19.61 7.28 0.31
CA ALA A 618 -20.88 6.57 0.33
C ALA A 618 -22.08 7.51 0.30
N LYS A 619 -23.11 7.16 -0.48
CA LYS A 619 -24.28 8.03 -0.68
C LYS A 619 -25.28 7.88 0.47
N ILE A 620 -25.77 9.00 0.99
CA ILE A 620 -26.84 9.01 2.00
C ILE A 620 -28.08 8.28 1.44
N GLY A 621 -28.63 7.38 2.24
CA GLY A 621 -29.77 6.52 1.90
C GLY A 621 -29.45 5.33 1.02
N GLU A 622 -28.19 5.15 0.61
CA GLU A 622 -27.78 3.96 -0.10
C GLU A 622 -27.95 2.72 0.79
N ARG A 623 -28.49 1.65 0.19
CA ARG A 623 -28.64 0.37 0.86
C ARG A 623 -27.32 -0.38 0.92
N VAL A 624 -26.94 -0.83 2.11
CA VAL A 624 -25.74 -1.65 2.33
C VAL A 624 -25.97 -3.04 1.74
N THR A 625 -25.01 -3.50 0.97
CA THR A 625 -25.00 -4.80 0.30
C THR A 625 -23.97 -5.74 0.94
N VAL A 626 -24.11 -7.03 0.68
CA VAL A 626 -23.16 -8.06 1.09
C VAL A 626 -22.88 -8.95 -0.11
N PRO A 627 -21.61 -9.16 -0.50
CA PRO A 627 -21.26 -10.03 -1.61
C PRO A 627 -21.90 -11.42 -1.51
N ASP A 628 -22.16 -12.03 -2.66
CA ASP A 628 -22.86 -13.31 -2.81
C ASP A 628 -24.35 -13.34 -2.41
N PHE A 629 -24.93 -12.24 -1.91
CA PHE A 629 -26.38 -12.12 -1.70
C PHE A 629 -26.99 -11.22 -2.78
N GLU A 630 -28.15 -11.60 -3.32
CA GLU A 630 -28.85 -10.81 -4.34
C GLU A 630 -29.70 -9.72 -3.67
N PHE A 631 -29.35 -8.44 -3.91
CA PHE A 631 -30.06 -7.26 -3.39
C PHE A 631 -31.03 -6.63 -4.41
N GLU A 632 -31.13 -7.21 -5.60
CA GLU A 632 -31.99 -6.73 -6.70
C GLU A 632 -33.19 -7.66 -6.93
N GLY A 633 -34.32 -7.10 -7.35
CA GLY A 633 -35.56 -7.84 -7.62
C GLY A 633 -36.55 -7.89 -6.44
N GLU A 634 -37.78 -8.36 -6.71
CA GLU A 634 -38.87 -8.38 -5.73
C GLU A 634 -38.60 -9.27 -4.52
N GLU A 635 -37.86 -10.37 -4.70
CA GLU A 635 -37.50 -11.30 -3.62
C GLU A 635 -36.39 -10.76 -2.69
N ALA A 636 -35.64 -9.75 -3.15
CA ALA A 636 -34.57 -9.09 -2.41
C ALA A 636 -35.02 -7.82 -1.66
N ALA A 637 -36.30 -7.44 -1.81
CA ALA A 637 -36.87 -6.29 -1.12
C ALA A 637 -36.84 -6.47 0.41
N PRO A 638 -36.50 -5.42 1.18
CA PRO A 638 -36.52 -5.51 2.63
C PRO A 638 -37.89 -5.92 3.15
N PHE A 639 -37.91 -6.68 4.24
CA PHE A 639 -39.18 -7.07 4.86
C PHE A 639 -39.84 -5.85 5.53
N ALA A 640 -41.16 -5.77 5.44
CA ALA A 640 -41.93 -4.78 6.19
C ALA A 640 -41.72 -4.95 7.72
N GLU A 641 -41.77 -3.84 8.47
CA GLU A 641 -41.46 -3.78 9.91
C GLU A 641 -42.17 -4.86 10.75
N ASN A 642 -43.46 -5.10 10.47
CA ASN A 642 -44.26 -6.11 11.17
C ASN A 642 -43.70 -7.53 10.99
N LYS A 643 -43.10 -7.82 9.83
CA LYS A 643 -42.51 -9.13 9.51
C LYS A 643 -41.14 -9.29 10.18
N ILE A 644 -40.35 -8.22 10.30
CA ILE A 644 -39.07 -8.21 11.03
C ILE A 644 -39.27 -8.63 12.48
N GLY A 645 -40.17 -7.95 13.21
CA GLY A 645 -40.43 -8.24 14.61
C GLY A 645 -41.08 -9.61 14.84
N LYS A 646 -42.10 -9.99 14.03
CA LYS A 646 -42.80 -11.28 14.20
C LYS A 646 -41.90 -12.49 13.96
N LYS A 647 -40.96 -12.40 13.00
CA LYS A 647 -40.04 -13.50 12.67
C LYS A 647 -38.71 -13.45 13.42
N LYS A 648 -38.51 -12.43 14.27
CA LYS A 648 -37.25 -12.14 14.98
C LYS A 648 -36.05 -12.13 14.02
N VAL A 649 -36.19 -11.38 12.93
CA VAL A 649 -35.25 -11.44 11.80
C VAL A 649 -33.87 -10.94 12.20
N PHE A 650 -33.80 -9.76 12.81
CA PHE A 650 -32.53 -9.18 13.25
C PHE A 650 -31.87 -10.05 14.33
N GLU A 651 -32.63 -10.58 15.29
CA GLU A 651 -32.08 -11.44 16.34
C GLU A 651 -31.49 -12.77 15.82
N LYS A 652 -31.89 -13.19 14.60
CA LYS A 652 -31.32 -14.36 13.91
C LYS A 652 -30.15 -14.02 12.99
N ILE A 653 -29.98 -12.76 12.63
CA ILE A 653 -28.89 -12.28 11.76
C ILE A 653 -27.73 -11.74 12.60
N ALA A 654 -28.02 -11.00 13.68
CA ALA A 654 -27.03 -10.34 14.53
C ALA A 654 -25.90 -11.26 15.04
N PRO A 655 -26.13 -12.53 15.44
CA PRO A 655 -25.03 -13.43 15.85
C PRO A 655 -24.01 -13.74 14.73
N HIS A 656 -24.36 -13.45 13.48
CA HIS A 656 -23.54 -13.67 12.30
C HIS A 656 -23.02 -12.37 11.69
N LEU A 657 -23.36 -11.22 12.31
CA LEU A 657 -22.81 -9.91 12.00
C LEU A 657 -21.63 -9.65 12.94
N LEU A 658 -20.42 -9.88 12.43
CA LEU A 658 -19.18 -9.81 13.19
C LEU A 658 -18.19 -8.91 12.47
N THR A 659 -17.24 -8.31 13.16
CA THR A 659 -16.10 -7.68 12.50
C THR A 659 -14.98 -8.70 12.33
N SER A 660 -14.30 -8.74 11.19
CA SER A 660 -13.09 -9.54 11.03
C SER A 660 -11.92 -9.00 11.86
N LYS A 661 -10.79 -9.72 11.84
CA LYS A 661 -9.53 -9.29 12.47
C LYS A 661 -8.99 -7.93 11.99
N TYR A 662 -9.49 -7.44 10.85
CA TYR A 662 -9.16 -6.13 10.28
C TYR A 662 -10.20 -5.05 10.59
N GLY A 663 -11.21 -5.36 11.41
CA GLY A 663 -12.28 -4.41 11.73
C GLY A 663 -13.30 -4.23 10.61
N VAL A 664 -13.39 -5.17 9.66
CA VAL A 664 -14.40 -5.10 8.59
C VAL A 664 -15.69 -5.78 9.08
N PRO A 665 -16.83 -5.07 9.20
CA PRO A 665 -18.12 -5.69 9.50
C PRO A 665 -18.52 -6.66 8.39
N GLU A 666 -18.84 -7.88 8.76
CA GLU A 666 -19.10 -8.99 7.87
C GLU A 666 -20.37 -9.73 8.29
N PHE A 667 -21.11 -10.22 7.30
CA PHE A 667 -22.15 -11.22 7.51
C PHE A 667 -21.70 -12.54 6.91
N LEU A 668 -21.57 -13.57 7.76
CA LEU A 668 -21.13 -14.91 7.32
C LEU A 668 -19.81 -14.85 6.50
N GLY A 669 -18.86 -14.06 7.00
CA GLY A 669 -17.52 -13.87 6.41
C GLY A 669 -17.47 -12.99 5.16
N ARG A 670 -18.54 -12.24 4.85
CA ARG A 670 -18.61 -11.34 3.68
C ARG A 670 -18.80 -9.89 4.12
N PRO A 671 -18.03 -8.95 3.59
CA PRO A 671 -18.05 -7.57 4.06
C PRO A 671 -19.40 -6.89 3.78
N LEU A 672 -19.82 -6.03 4.70
CA LEU A 672 -20.85 -5.03 4.45
C LEU A 672 -20.24 -3.95 3.54
N MET A 673 -20.90 -3.69 2.41
CA MET A 673 -20.39 -2.83 1.34
C MET A 673 -21.40 -1.77 0.91
N THR A 674 -20.87 -0.67 0.41
CA THR A 674 -21.56 0.36 -0.36
C THR A 674 -20.97 0.38 -1.78
N SER A 675 -21.58 1.14 -2.68
CA SER A 675 -21.07 1.43 -4.02
C SER A 675 -19.68 2.07 -4.02
N SER A 676 -19.28 2.67 -2.89
CA SER A 676 -18.00 3.35 -2.70
C SER A 676 -16.96 2.49 -1.95
N GLY A 677 -17.30 1.24 -1.60
CA GLY A 677 -16.36 0.30 -0.95
C GLY A 677 -16.88 -0.33 0.34
N ILE A 678 -15.97 -0.96 1.07
CA ILE A 678 -16.26 -1.70 2.30
C ILE A 678 -16.53 -0.75 3.48
N CYS A 679 -17.51 -1.09 4.33
CA CYS A 679 -17.65 -0.45 5.63
C CYS A 679 -16.53 -0.92 6.57
N THR A 680 -16.22 -0.16 7.61
CA THR A 680 -15.14 -0.46 8.57
C THR A 680 -15.53 -0.09 10.00
N SER A 681 -14.83 -0.66 10.97
CA SER A 681 -14.92 -0.34 12.39
C SER A 681 -13.54 -0.49 13.05
N PRO A 682 -13.17 0.36 14.02
CA PRO A 682 -11.93 0.20 14.78
C PRO A 682 -11.86 -1.03 15.69
N ILE A 683 -12.97 -1.76 15.87
CA ILE A 683 -13.03 -2.96 16.72
C ILE A 683 -12.85 -4.19 15.82
N PRO A 684 -11.74 -4.94 15.94
CA PRO A 684 -11.60 -6.25 15.32
C PRO A 684 -12.27 -7.34 16.17
N ASP A 685 -12.68 -8.44 15.54
CA ASP A 685 -13.22 -9.65 16.19
C ASP A 685 -14.40 -9.40 17.17
N GLY A 686 -15.13 -8.29 16.96
CA GLY A 686 -16.31 -7.89 17.71
C GLY A 686 -17.64 -8.29 17.07
N THR A 687 -18.72 -8.01 17.80
CA THR A 687 -20.10 -8.19 17.31
C THR A 687 -20.66 -6.89 16.78
N VAL A 688 -21.44 -6.94 15.71
CA VAL A 688 -22.10 -5.77 15.12
C VAL A 688 -23.59 -5.82 15.44
N SER A 689 -24.08 -4.81 16.16
CA SER A 689 -25.48 -4.73 16.59
C SER A 689 -26.00 -3.32 16.72
#